data_AF-A0A094I6B5-F1
#
_entry.id   AF-A0A094I6B5-F1
#
_cell.length_a   1.000
_cell.length_b   1.000
_cell.length_c   1.000
_cell.angle_alpha   90.00
_cell.angle_beta   90.00
_cell.angle_gamma   90.00
#
_symmetry.space_group_name_H-M   'P 1'
#
loop_
_entity.id
_entity.type
_entity.pdbx_description
1 polymer ?
#
loop_
_entity_poly.entity_id
_entity_poly.type
_entity_poly.pdbx_seq_one_letter_code
_entity_poly.pdbx_strand_id
1 'polypeptide(L)'
;MAELSIVASMPLERWNGQLFQSCPRPSVAALISLSSLCSPSKQYPAFYLAAMAPEPIVINEAIESAKLRLQNGTLQSRDQVIAISEDAINKDLEARYKSTLLREKDARLRRFNHALPGLGNITASLTGPRVKLATADSKAVLFFLVFDKGVFDYWLGHGPSATPQKQTIDGWSICFRTSFRFTELASVPSKIREQIDPRVIKDGTYTVSQLLLTFSAAAVAKIDWKNSICPGIQDNPNMKYTSMNMFEEFMKTYMDFMSTGPYSVLGYAIKLDSDITSPDLKPLGPSFPVTSLACQTQEYKACLPEFATHPSRSSLDQFLYLGMTETRDFPKIPYDSTSSVNWCYSGLPASLCISKRVLWERFFAVKLRVLNDRCVTLANDLFWWVEDAKNSKANNNDWNIDSNNKPANFDWVVGVDRLTYAFVGKKYTGSNWDGWRHEIDAKVTNTMKWTPGTEKASMSVDIWVRHKHWTQGHRGGSDSITTTSSSIKWNTDLSLAASDHDAGLVVTITNGEVKLDTKYETTQDPFDWAGTRERNQKEAESSMQSHVDLSAIGSELGQALSGSSKFVFPGGGVFALKSPAFNNTGDLLVELRYTSKPINIDDDFTLQILAKDKDFNLHYLKIAKDGEGSPAQFVADEKQATMFTLDDGNLCEQLSDGKRGRKATIPENGTDQTLIFASPSAAKEPADKKLEFSTTGSAFAYSLDMQDWFNNLRVNDKGLVEIMFTLDPTTTYALQAIY
;
A
#
# COMPACT_ATOMS: atom_id res chain seq x y z
N MET A 1 -44.25 14.97 36.71
CA MET A 1 -43.82 16.32 37.12
C MET A 1 -42.99 16.88 35.98
N ALA A 2 -43.42 18.03 35.46
CA ALA A 2 -42.66 19.14 34.87
C ALA A 2 -41.49 18.81 33.91
N GLU A 3 -41.47 19.20 32.63
CA GLU A 3 -41.58 20.57 32.06
C GLU A 3 -40.36 21.46 32.40
N LEU A 4 -39.86 22.35 31.54
CA LEU A 4 -40.53 23.05 30.42
C LEU A 4 -39.57 23.29 29.21
N SER A 5 -40.13 23.72 28.08
CA SER A 5 -39.46 23.95 26.78
C SER A 5 -39.15 25.43 26.49
N ILE A 6 -38.25 25.70 25.52
CA ILE A 6 -38.12 26.98 24.79
C ILE A 6 -37.96 26.70 23.29
N VAL A 7 -38.47 27.59 22.43
CA VAL A 7 -38.49 27.51 20.96
C VAL A 7 -37.96 28.82 20.36
N ALA A 8 -37.16 28.74 19.30
CA ALA A 8 -36.77 29.86 18.44
C ALA A 8 -36.67 29.41 16.98
N SER A 9 -36.62 30.36 16.04
CA SER A 9 -37.59 30.27 14.95
C SER A 9 -37.29 31.12 13.70
N MET A 10 -37.08 30.44 12.55
CA MET A 10 -37.16 31.01 11.18
C MET A 10 -36.13 32.13 10.83
N PRO A 11 -36.00 32.57 9.55
CA PRO A 11 -36.77 32.26 8.34
C PRO A 11 -35.96 31.72 7.12
N LEU A 12 -36.63 31.53 5.99
CA LEU A 12 -36.07 31.13 4.68
C LEU A 12 -35.84 32.32 3.71
N GLU A 13 -34.92 32.09 2.75
CA GLU A 13 -34.91 32.46 1.32
C GLU A 13 -35.23 33.89 0.82
N ARG A 14 -34.46 34.31 -0.21
CA ARG A 14 -35.01 34.98 -1.42
C ARG A 14 -34.17 34.75 -2.69
N TRP A 15 -34.86 34.27 -3.73
CA TRP A 15 -34.64 34.55 -5.17
C TRP A 15 -33.35 33.96 -5.81
N ASN A 16 -33.31 33.58 -7.09
CA ASN A 16 -34.20 33.89 -8.24
C ASN A 16 -34.49 32.63 -9.11
N GLY A 17 -35.39 32.72 -10.09
CA GLY A 17 -35.74 31.61 -11.00
C GLY A 17 -36.21 32.04 -12.41
N GLN A 18 -36.84 31.11 -13.14
CA GLN A 18 -37.21 31.07 -14.59
C GLN A 18 -36.23 30.20 -15.43
N LEU A 19 -36.60 29.41 -16.46
CA LEU A 19 -37.84 28.84 -17.08
C LEU A 19 -37.37 27.64 -17.99
N PHE A 20 -38.13 26.79 -18.72
CA PHE A 20 -39.56 26.59 -19.06
C PHE A 20 -39.76 25.12 -19.56
N GLN A 21 -40.91 24.46 -19.29
CA GLN A 21 -41.53 23.35 -20.09
C GLN A 21 -40.71 22.03 -20.35
N SER A 22 -41.27 20.84 -20.61
CA SER A 22 -42.65 20.30 -20.54
C SER A 22 -42.66 18.75 -20.44
N CYS A 23 -43.76 18.17 -19.93
CA CYS A 23 -44.12 16.72 -19.98
C CYS A 23 -44.34 16.20 -21.43
N PRO A 24 -44.51 14.87 -21.71
CA PRO A 24 -44.99 13.81 -20.80
C PRO A 24 -44.31 12.41 -20.84
N ARG A 25 -44.77 11.51 -19.95
CA ARG A 25 -44.52 10.05 -19.96
C ARG A 25 -45.45 9.30 -20.92
N PRO A 26 -45.02 8.12 -21.40
CA PRO A 26 -45.82 6.89 -21.31
C PRO A 26 -44.96 5.70 -20.82
N SER A 27 -45.45 4.47 -20.61
CA SER A 27 -46.71 3.97 -20.00
C SER A 27 -46.49 2.47 -19.68
N VAL A 28 -47.15 1.91 -18.65
CA VAL A 28 -46.91 0.50 -18.22
C VAL A 28 -47.97 -0.44 -18.79
N ALA A 29 -47.55 -1.39 -19.63
CA ALA A 29 -48.29 -2.55 -20.14
C ALA A 29 -47.31 -3.53 -20.81
N ALA A 30 -47.52 -4.84 -20.89
CA ALA A 30 -48.36 -5.76 -20.10
C ALA A 30 -47.74 -7.18 -20.21
N LEU A 31 -48.05 -8.10 -19.29
CA LEU A 31 -47.37 -9.39 -19.16
C LEU A 31 -48.37 -10.55 -19.35
N ILE A 32 -48.23 -11.32 -20.44
CA ILE A 32 -48.99 -12.55 -20.72
C ILE A 32 -48.03 -13.64 -21.24
N SER A 33 -48.30 -14.89 -20.88
CA SER A 33 -47.46 -16.06 -21.17
C SER A 33 -47.90 -16.83 -22.42
N LEU A 34 -47.02 -17.70 -22.92
CA LEU A 34 -47.34 -19.08 -23.33
C LEU A 34 -46.04 -19.90 -23.48
N SER A 35 -46.15 -21.21 -23.73
CA SER A 35 -45.09 -22.17 -23.38
C SER A 35 -44.85 -23.32 -24.39
N SER A 36 -43.64 -23.90 -24.28
CA SER A 36 -43.26 -25.29 -24.59
C SER A 36 -42.72 -25.68 -25.99
N LEU A 37 -41.95 -26.79 -25.97
CA LEU A 37 -41.53 -27.68 -27.06
C LEU A 37 -40.42 -27.23 -28.05
N CYS A 38 -39.16 -27.58 -27.74
CA CYS A 38 -38.41 -28.58 -28.52
C CYS A 38 -37.14 -29.11 -27.79
N SER A 39 -36.53 -30.17 -28.33
CA SER A 39 -35.48 -30.99 -27.66
C SER A 39 -34.04 -30.45 -27.78
N PRO A 40 -33.07 -30.94 -26.96
CA PRO A 40 -31.79 -30.26 -26.75
C PRO A 40 -30.72 -30.57 -27.80
N SER A 41 -29.93 -29.54 -28.14
CA SER A 41 -28.58 -29.71 -28.69
C SER A 41 -27.55 -29.27 -27.64
N LYS A 42 -26.41 -29.96 -27.55
CA LYS A 42 -25.35 -29.67 -26.57
C LYS A 42 -24.52 -28.45 -27.00
N GLN A 43 -25.01 -27.25 -26.74
CA GLN A 43 -24.15 -26.07 -26.73
C GLN A 43 -23.32 -26.05 -25.43
N TYR A 44 -22.03 -26.33 -25.56
CA TYR A 44 -21.06 -25.97 -24.52
C TYR A 44 -20.91 -24.44 -24.51
N PRO A 45 -21.06 -23.75 -23.37
CA PRO A 45 -20.71 -22.34 -23.31
C PRO A 45 -19.19 -22.21 -23.45
N ALA A 46 -18.74 -21.72 -24.60
CA ALA A 46 -17.37 -21.23 -24.75
C ALA A 46 -17.22 -19.98 -23.87
N PHE A 47 -16.54 -20.11 -22.74
CA PHE A 47 -16.27 -19.02 -21.80
C PHE A 47 -15.28 -18.01 -22.43
N TYR A 48 -15.79 -17.15 -23.30
CA TYR A 48 -15.14 -15.89 -23.65
C TYR A 48 -15.29 -14.95 -22.45
N LEU A 49 -14.23 -14.87 -21.64
CA LEU A 49 -14.10 -13.92 -20.54
C LEU A 49 -13.87 -12.50 -21.08
N ALA A 50 -14.94 -11.90 -21.61
CA ALA A 50 -15.04 -10.45 -21.67
C ALA A 50 -15.06 -9.96 -20.21
N ALA A 51 -13.99 -9.29 -19.76
CA ALA A 51 -13.85 -8.82 -18.39
C ALA A 51 -14.92 -7.76 -18.05
N MET A 52 -16.04 -8.24 -17.49
CA MET A 52 -17.15 -7.42 -17.01
C MET A 52 -16.67 -6.47 -15.91
N ALA A 53 -17.30 -5.30 -15.81
CA ALA A 53 -17.06 -4.41 -14.68
C ALA A 53 -17.42 -5.14 -13.36
N PRO A 54 -16.63 -4.96 -12.28
CA PRO A 54 -16.92 -5.61 -11.01
C PRO A 54 -18.31 -5.23 -10.51
N GLU A 55 -19.07 -6.22 -10.04
CA GLU A 55 -20.48 -6.02 -9.68
C GLU A 55 -20.63 -4.96 -8.56
N PRO A 56 -21.65 -4.09 -8.59
CA PRO A 56 -21.80 -2.99 -7.62
C PRO A 56 -21.77 -3.46 -6.16
N ILE A 57 -22.28 -4.67 -5.87
CA ILE A 57 -22.22 -5.30 -4.55
C ILE A 57 -20.77 -5.50 -4.06
N VAL A 58 -19.85 -5.90 -4.95
CA VAL A 58 -18.43 -6.12 -4.67
C VAL A 58 -17.72 -4.80 -4.40
N ILE A 59 -18.10 -3.74 -5.12
CA ILE A 59 -17.56 -2.38 -4.92
C ILE A 59 -18.02 -1.81 -3.59
N ASN A 60 -19.33 -1.89 -3.28
CA ASN A 60 -19.90 -1.35 -2.05
C ASN A 60 -19.35 -2.08 -0.80
N GLU A 61 -19.19 -3.40 -0.88
CA GLU A 61 -18.55 -4.21 0.16
C GLU A 61 -17.10 -3.77 0.42
N ALA A 62 -16.31 -3.54 -0.65
CA ALA A 62 -14.94 -3.07 -0.53
C ALA A 62 -14.85 -1.67 0.12
N ILE A 63 -15.77 -0.76 -0.23
CA ILE A 63 -15.85 0.58 0.35
C ILE A 63 -16.16 0.52 1.86
N GLU A 64 -17.18 -0.26 2.26
CA GLU A 64 -17.53 -0.38 3.68
C GLU A 64 -16.44 -1.12 4.47
N SER A 65 -15.83 -2.16 3.90
CA SER A 65 -14.69 -2.84 4.52
C SER A 65 -13.47 -1.93 4.68
N ALA A 66 -13.20 -1.02 3.74
CA ALA A 66 -12.13 -0.02 3.86
C ALA A 66 -12.43 0.98 4.99
N LYS A 67 -13.66 1.50 5.04
CA LYS A 67 -14.16 2.39 6.09
C LYS A 67 -14.07 1.76 7.49
N LEU A 68 -14.50 0.50 7.64
CA LEU A 68 -14.46 -0.19 8.93
C LEU A 68 -13.02 -0.45 9.44
N ARG A 69 -12.03 -0.63 8.56
CA ARG A 69 -10.60 -0.71 8.95
C ARG A 69 -10.10 0.60 9.58
N LEU A 70 -10.42 1.73 8.94
CA LEU A 70 -10.06 3.06 9.42
C LEU A 70 -10.78 3.41 10.74
N GLN A 71 -12.03 2.95 10.90
CA GLN A 71 -12.84 3.27 12.08
C GLN A 71 -12.57 2.37 13.29
N ASN A 72 -12.43 1.06 13.07
CA ASN A 72 -12.50 0.02 14.11
C ASN A 72 -11.27 -0.93 14.11
N GLY A 73 -10.29 -0.74 13.23
CA GLY A 73 -9.11 -1.61 13.15
C GLY A 73 -8.28 -1.59 14.43
N THR A 74 -7.86 -2.76 14.90
CA THR A 74 -7.04 -2.91 16.12
C THR A 74 -6.06 -4.06 15.97
N LEU A 75 -4.80 -3.83 16.34
CA LEU A 75 -3.78 -4.89 16.35
C LEU A 75 -3.85 -5.76 17.62
N GLN A 76 -4.79 -5.52 18.54
CA GLN A 76 -4.95 -6.30 19.78
C GLN A 76 -3.62 -6.49 20.54
N SER A 77 -2.91 -5.40 20.80
CA SER A 77 -1.58 -5.34 21.44
C SER A 77 -0.41 -5.98 20.67
N ARG A 78 -0.57 -6.33 19.39
CA ARG A 78 0.53 -6.70 18.48
C ARG A 78 1.20 -5.43 17.94
N ASP A 79 2.46 -5.55 17.54
CA ASP A 79 3.22 -4.41 17.01
C ASP A 79 3.02 -4.24 15.49
N GLN A 80 2.82 -5.35 14.78
CA GLN A 80 2.47 -5.37 13.36
C GLN A 80 1.45 -6.48 13.04
N VAL A 81 0.62 -6.24 12.04
CA VAL A 81 -0.19 -7.26 11.36
C VAL A 81 0.06 -7.13 9.86
N ILE A 82 0.43 -8.23 9.19
CA ILE A 82 0.45 -8.30 7.72
C ILE A 82 -0.61 -9.31 7.31
N ALA A 83 -1.49 -8.93 6.40
CA ALA A 83 -2.54 -9.80 5.88
C ALA A 83 -2.36 -10.01 4.38
N ILE A 84 -2.66 -11.22 3.91
CA ILE A 84 -2.71 -11.59 2.49
C ILE A 84 -4.02 -12.36 2.27
N SER A 85 -4.78 -12.04 1.22
CA SER A 85 -6.02 -12.76 0.89
C SER A 85 -5.75 -14.14 0.26
N GLU A 86 -6.72 -15.04 0.41
CA GLU A 86 -6.74 -16.34 -0.27
C GLU A 86 -6.62 -16.17 -1.80
N ASP A 87 -7.32 -15.20 -2.40
CA ASP A 87 -7.20 -14.81 -3.80
C ASP A 87 -5.75 -14.46 -4.21
N ALA A 88 -5.02 -13.70 -3.38
CA ALA A 88 -3.64 -13.34 -3.65
C ALA A 88 -2.69 -14.55 -3.57
N ILE A 89 -2.84 -15.39 -2.54
CA ILE A 89 -2.07 -16.65 -2.41
C ILE A 89 -2.35 -17.57 -3.61
N ASN A 90 -3.60 -17.65 -4.05
CA ASN A 90 -4.01 -18.46 -5.20
C ASN A 90 -3.43 -17.93 -6.52
N LYS A 91 -3.39 -16.61 -6.73
CA LYS A 91 -2.73 -15.99 -7.89
C LYS A 91 -1.22 -16.23 -7.90
N ASP A 92 -0.56 -16.17 -6.75
CA ASP A 92 0.86 -16.52 -6.61
C ASP A 92 1.14 -17.99 -6.91
N LEU A 93 0.30 -18.91 -6.43
CA LEU A 93 0.39 -20.33 -6.75
C LEU A 93 0.15 -20.59 -8.24
N GLU A 94 -0.85 -19.97 -8.84
CA GLU A 94 -1.14 -20.08 -10.27
C GLU A 94 0.02 -19.55 -11.13
N ALA A 95 0.57 -18.38 -10.82
CA ALA A 95 1.72 -17.80 -11.52
C ALA A 95 3.00 -18.64 -11.39
N ARG A 96 3.20 -19.33 -10.27
CA ARG A 96 4.30 -20.31 -10.10
C ARG A 96 4.11 -21.51 -11.03
N TYR A 97 2.89 -21.98 -11.23
CA TYR A 97 2.58 -23.15 -12.05
C TYR A 97 2.33 -22.87 -13.54
N LYS A 98 2.02 -21.62 -13.93
CA LYS A 98 1.83 -21.21 -15.34
C LYS A 98 3.05 -21.53 -16.22
N SER A 99 2.75 -22.02 -17.42
CA SER A 99 3.69 -22.69 -18.33
C SER A 99 4.61 -21.75 -19.12
N THR A 100 4.20 -20.51 -19.37
CA THR A 100 4.90 -19.54 -20.23
C THR A 100 6.25 -19.08 -19.68
N LEU A 101 6.46 -19.15 -18.36
CA LEU A 101 7.71 -18.78 -17.68
C LEU A 101 8.78 -19.89 -17.80
N LEU A 102 9.11 -20.27 -19.03
CA LEU A 102 9.70 -21.56 -19.39
C LEU A 102 11.13 -21.82 -18.88
N ARG A 103 11.98 -20.79 -18.74
CA ARG A 103 13.45 -20.98 -18.69
C ARG A 103 14.03 -21.54 -17.37
N GLU A 104 13.29 -21.56 -16.25
CA GLU A 104 13.79 -22.07 -14.94
C GLU A 104 12.93 -23.18 -14.28
N LYS A 105 11.77 -23.59 -14.82
CA LYS A 105 10.72 -24.29 -14.03
C LYS A 105 10.58 -25.80 -14.28
N ASP A 106 10.75 -26.60 -13.21
CA ASP A 106 10.49 -28.05 -13.15
C ASP A 106 9.16 -28.45 -13.81
N ALA A 107 9.20 -29.47 -14.67
CA ALA A 107 8.04 -29.94 -15.44
C ALA A 107 7.04 -30.74 -14.60
N ARG A 108 7.46 -31.34 -13.47
CA ARG A 108 6.61 -32.17 -12.59
C ARG A 108 5.45 -31.38 -11.98
N LEU A 109 5.62 -30.07 -11.80
CA LEU A 109 4.56 -29.16 -11.35
C LEU A 109 3.38 -29.07 -12.34
N ARG A 110 3.62 -29.33 -13.63
CA ARG A 110 2.63 -29.18 -14.72
C ARG A 110 2.21 -30.51 -15.34
N ARG A 111 2.89 -31.61 -15.00
CA ARG A 111 2.70 -32.95 -15.58
C ARG A 111 2.74 -34.01 -14.49
N PHE A 112 1.60 -34.61 -14.23
CA PHE A 112 1.47 -35.76 -13.33
C PHE A 112 1.67 -37.04 -14.15
N ASN A 113 2.92 -37.50 -14.24
CA ASN A 113 3.29 -38.70 -15.01
C ASN A 113 3.97 -39.71 -14.08
N HIS A 114 3.21 -40.69 -13.60
CA HIS A 114 3.67 -41.69 -12.64
C HIS A 114 3.23 -43.10 -13.05
N ALA A 115 4.10 -44.09 -12.86
CA ALA A 115 3.78 -45.50 -13.02
C ALA A 115 4.19 -46.25 -11.74
N LEU A 116 3.27 -47.02 -11.17
CA LEU A 116 3.49 -47.76 -9.92
C LEU A 116 3.32 -49.27 -10.20
N PRO A 117 4.37 -50.10 -10.02
CA PRO A 117 4.32 -51.53 -10.30
C PRO A 117 3.15 -52.22 -9.58
N GLY A 118 2.32 -52.93 -10.34
CA GLY A 118 1.13 -53.63 -9.83
C GLY A 118 -0.10 -52.74 -9.55
N LEU A 119 0.02 -51.41 -9.58
CA LEU A 119 -1.10 -50.48 -9.39
C LEU A 119 -1.56 -49.81 -10.69
N GLY A 120 -0.65 -49.54 -11.63
CA GLY A 120 -0.98 -49.01 -12.96
C GLY A 120 -0.18 -47.76 -13.34
N ASN A 121 -0.81 -46.82 -14.06
CA ASN A 121 -0.21 -45.54 -14.43
C ASN A 121 -1.20 -44.37 -14.34
N ILE A 122 -0.67 -43.17 -14.11
CA ILE A 122 -1.38 -41.90 -14.32
C ILE A 122 -0.54 -41.02 -15.25
N THR A 123 -1.18 -40.45 -16.25
CA THR A 123 -0.61 -39.45 -17.17
C THR A 123 -1.57 -38.28 -17.32
N ALA A 124 -1.20 -37.09 -16.85
CA ALA A 124 -2.09 -35.93 -16.82
C ALA A 124 -1.37 -34.56 -16.85
N SER A 125 -2.08 -33.53 -17.31
CA SER A 125 -1.74 -32.11 -17.12
C SER A 125 -2.34 -31.57 -15.82
N LEU A 126 -1.59 -30.70 -15.15
CA LEU A 126 -2.02 -29.98 -13.95
C LEU A 126 -2.20 -28.48 -14.26
N THR A 127 -3.24 -27.85 -13.69
CA THR A 127 -3.31 -26.38 -13.64
C THR A 127 -2.56 -25.86 -12.41
N GLY A 128 -2.63 -24.54 -12.16
CA GLY A 128 -2.21 -24.01 -10.85
C GLY A 128 -3.05 -24.63 -9.72
N PRO A 129 -2.42 -25.10 -8.62
CA PRO A 129 -3.15 -25.51 -7.44
C PRO A 129 -3.71 -24.28 -6.73
N ARG A 130 -4.76 -24.49 -5.94
CA ARG A 130 -5.36 -23.47 -5.08
C ARG A 130 -5.38 -23.93 -3.64
N VAL A 131 -5.34 -22.99 -2.70
CA VAL A 131 -5.65 -23.18 -1.30
C VAL A 131 -7.05 -22.64 -0.99
N LYS A 132 -7.71 -23.26 -0.01
CA LYS A 132 -8.76 -22.62 0.79
C LYS A 132 -8.37 -22.61 2.26
N LEU A 133 -8.33 -21.43 2.87
CA LEU A 133 -7.93 -21.24 4.25
C LEU A 133 -8.99 -21.84 5.19
N ALA A 134 -8.57 -22.64 6.18
CA ALA A 134 -9.50 -23.15 7.18
C ALA A 134 -9.67 -22.09 8.29
N THR A 135 -10.87 -21.54 8.45
CA THR A 135 -11.15 -20.50 9.46
C THR A 135 -11.42 -21.10 10.84
N ALA A 136 -12.07 -22.26 10.89
CA ALA A 136 -12.37 -23.01 12.12
C ALA A 136 -11.17 -23.77 12.71
N ASP A 137 -10.04 -23.84 12.01
CA ASP A 137 -8.77 -24.40 12.48
C ASP A 137 -7.66 -23.51 11.96
N SER A 138 -7.21 -22.58 12.80
CA SER A 138 -6.45 -21.40 12.36
C SER A 138 -5.04 -21.68 11.84
N LYS A 139 -4.62 -22.96 11.83
CA LYS A 139 -3.34 -23.43 11.29
C LYS A 139 -3.51 -24.34 10.06
N ALA A 140 -4.74 -24.74 9.71
CA ALA A 140 -5.01 -25.65 8.62
C ALA A 140 -5.39 -24.93 7.31
N VAL A 141 -5.25 -25.66 6.21
CA VAL A 141 -5.58 -25.22 4.86
C VAL A 141 -5.94 -26.42 4.00
N LEU A 142 -6.96 -26.24 3.16
CA LEU A 142 -7.36 -27.20 2.14
C LEU A 142 -6.59 -26.89 0.86
N PHE A 143 -5.59 -27.71 0.54
CA PHE A 143 -4.84 -27.60 -0.71
C PHE A 143 -5.53 -28.45 -1.79
N PHE A 144 -5.83 -27.85 -2.94
CA PHE A 144 -6.47 -28.52 -4.06
C PHE A 144 -5.49 -28.68 -5.22
N LEU A 145 -5.15 -29.92 -5.55
CA LEU A 145 -4.46 -30.28 -6.78
C LEU A 145 -5.50 -30.44 -7.90
N VAL A 146 -5.37 -29.67 -8.98
CA VAL A 146 -6.35 -29.63 -10.07
C VAL A 146 -5.74 -30.18 -11.35
N PHE A 147 -6.39 -31.22 -11.88
CA PHE A 147 -6.06 -31.90 -13.13
C PHE A 147 -6.84 -31.22 -14.27
N ASP A 148 -6.13 -30.71 -15.27
CA ASP A 148 -6.74 -30.18 -16.51
C ASP A 148 -7.31 -31.35 -17.31
N LYS A 149 -6.43 -32.23 -17.79
CA LYS A 149 -6.76 -33.42 -18.57
C LYS A 149 -5.89 -34.58 -18.13
N GLY A 150 -6.43 -35.79 -18.13
CA GLY A 150 -5.64 -36.94 -17.71
C GLY A 150 -6.32 -38.29 -17.82
N VAL A 151 -5.48 -39.30 -17.72
CA VAL A 151 -5.85 -40.71 -17.71
C VAL A 151 -5.23 -41.38 -16.50
N PHE A 152 -6.03 -42.20 -15.83
CA PHE A 152 -5.63 -43.13 -14.79
C PHE A 152 -5.96 -44.55 -15.26
N ASP A 153 -4.93 -45.31 -15.61
CA ASP A 153 -5.04 -46.75 -15.89
C ASP A 153 -4.75 -47.52 -14.59
N TYR A 154 -5.66 -48.40 -14.17
CA TYR A 154 -5.56 -49.20 -12.93
C TYR A 154 -6.01 -50.64 -13.15
N TRP A 155 -5.95 -51.49 -12.11
CA TRP A 155 -6.29 -52.90 -12.22
C TRP A 155 -7.38 -53.30 -11.21
N LEU A 156 -8.35 -54.13 -11.66
CA LEU A 156 -9.35 -54.76 -10.78
C LEU A 156 -9.06 -56.25 -10.63
N GLY A 157 -8.92 -56.71 -9.39
CA GLY A 157 -8.52 -58.08 -9.04
C GLY A 157 -7.05 -58.19 -8.64
N HIS A 158 -6.57 -59.43 -8.50
CA HIS A 158 -5.20 -59.73 -8.09
C HIS A 158 -4.58 -60.84 -8.95
N GLY A 159 -3.25 -60.80 -9.11
CA GLY A 159 -2.51 -61.81 -9.87
C GLY A 159 -2.86 -61.84 -11.36
N PRO A 160 -2.67 -62.98 -12.05
CA PRO A 160 -2.90 -63.11 -13.50
C PRO A 160 -4.34 -62.82 -13.96
N SER A 161 -5.32 -62.82 -13.05
CA SER A 161 -6.73 -62.54 -13.34
C SER A 161 -7.09 -61.05 -13.19
N ALA A 162 -6.12 -60.18 -12.91
CA ALA A 162 -6.36 -58.74 -12.78
C ALA A 162 -6.74 -58.13 -14.15
N THR A 163 -7.86 -57.41 -14.19
CA THR A 163 -8.38 -56.78 -15.42
C THR A 163 -7.98 -55.31 -15.48
N PRO A 164 -7.44 -54.81 -16.61
CA PRO A 164 -7.10 -53.40 -16.75
C PRO A 164 -8.37 -52.55 -16.86
N GLN A 165 -8.35 -51.40 -16.20
CA GLN A 165 -9.40 -50.39 -16.20
C GLN A 165 -8.80 -49.03 -16.55
N LYS A 166 -9.63 -48.13 -17.06
CA LYS A 166 -9.23 -46.79 -17.53
C LYS A 166 -10.25 -45.75 -17.09
N GLN A 167 -9.79 -44.75 -16.35
CA GLN A 167 -10.59 -43.63 -15.85
C GLN A 167 -10.03 -42.33 -16.42
N THR A 168 -10.87 -41.53 -17.07
CA THR A 168 -10.56 -40.14 -17.40
C THR A 168 -10.61 -39.31 -16.12
N ILE A 169 -9.60 -38.47 -15.89
CA ILE A 169 -9.48 -37.60 -14.70
C ILE A 169 -9.50 -36.09 -15.05
N ASP A 170 -9.98 -35.75 -16.24
CA ASP A 170 -10.23 -34.38 -16.70
C ASP A 170 -11.09 -33.61 -15.69
N GLY A 171 -10.63 -32.42 -15.28
CA GLY A 171 -11.32 -31.57 -14.30
C GLY A 171 -11.38 -32.12 -12.86
N TRP A 172 -10.59 -33.15 -12.51
CA TRP A 172 -10.51 -33.62 -11.12
C TRP A 172 -9.82 -32.57 -10.24
N SER A 173 -10.40 -32.26 -9.08
CA SER A 173 -9.90 -31.29 -8.09
C SER A 173 -9.78 -32.00 -6.74
N ILE A 174 -8.59 -32.51 -6.44
CA ILE A 174 -8.31 -33.39 -5.30
C ILE A 174 -7.86 -32.55 -4.10
N CYS A 175 -8.57 -32.67 -2.98
CA CYS A 175 -8.39 -31.87 -1.79
C CYS A 175 -7.53 -32.59 -0.73
N PHE A 176 -6.60 -31.87 -0.12
CA PHE A 176 -5.70 -32.35 0.92
C PHE A 176 -5.74 -31.38 2.11
N ARG A 177 -6.03 -31.86 3.32
CA ARG A 177 -5.94 -31.03 4.53
C ARG A 177 -4.51 -31.04 5.04
N THR A 178 -3.80 -29.95 4.81
CA THR A 178 -2.45 -29.69 5.33
C THR A 178 -2.49 -28.54 6.34
N SER A 179 -1.35 -28.21 6.94
CA SER A 179 -1.19 -27.07 7.84
C SER A 179 0.06 -26.26 7.50
N PHE A 180 0.10 -25.02 7.95
CA PHE A 180 1.25 -24.16 7.79
C PHE A 180 2.30 -24.40 8.89
N ARG A 181 3.58 -24.33 8.53
CA ARG A 181 4.67 -24.13 9.51
C ARG A 181 5.66 -23.09 9.02
N PHE A 182 6.29 -22.39 9.95
CA PHE A 182 7.59 -21.79 9.66
C PHE A 182 8.69 -22.85 9.74
N THR A 183 9.74 -22.68 8.94
CA THR A 183 10.97 -23.46 9.03
C THR A 183 12.12 -22.50 8.78
N GLU A 184 12.96 -22.33 9.80
CA GLU A 184 14.12 -21.45 9.75
C GLU A 184 15.17 -22.01 8.79
N LEU A 185 15.77 -21.14 7.97
CA LEU A 185 16.79 -21.53 7.01
C LEU A 185 18.18 -21.47 7.63
N ALA A 186 18.91 -22.59 7.53
CA ALA A 186 20.31 -22.67 7.94
C ALA A 186 21.25 -21.72 7.17
N SER A 187 20.80 -21.14 6.05
CA SER A 187 21.46 -20.01 5.39
C SER A 187 20.47 -19.22 4.53
N VAL A 188 20.67 -17.90 4.43
CA VAL A 188 19.82 -16.99 3.64
C VAL A 188 20.17 -17.10 2.15
N PRO A 189 19.23 -17.49 1.26
CA PRO A 189 19.46 -17.57 -0.19
C PRO A 189 19.83 -16.21 -0.79
N SER A 190 20.70 -16.19 -1.81
CA SER A 190 21.16 -14.93 -2.41
C SER A 190 20.00 -14.11 -2.96
N LYS A 191 19.09 -14.71 -3.74
CA LYS A 191 17.86 -14.08 -4.28
C LYS A 191 16.95 -13.45 -3.21
N ILE A 192 17.08 -13.82 -1.92
CA ILE A 192 16.37 -13.18 -0.79
C ILE A 192 17.24 -12.08 -0.17
N ARG A 193 18.54 -12.33 0.00
CA ARG A 193 19.51 -11.37 0.53
C ARG A 193 19.65 -10.11 -0.35
N GLU A 194 19.65 -10.30 -1.66
CA GLU A 194 19.63 -9.25 -2.69
C GLU A 194 18.40 -8.33 -2.57
N GLN A 195 17.34 -8.78 -1.90
CA GLN A 195 16.09 -8.04 -1.66
C GLN A 195 16.01 -7.39 -0.26
N ILE A 196 17.04 -7.55 0.57
CA ILE A 196 17.14 -6.97 1.91
C ILE A 196 18.10 -5.78 1.84
N ASP A 197 17.63 -4.59 2.19
CA ASP A 197 18.49 -3.40 2.17
C ASP A 197 19.58 -3.49 3.27
N PRO A 198 20.87 -3.59 2.92
CA PRO A 198 21.95 -3.74 3.90
C PRO A 198 22.19 -2.47 4.73
N ARG A 199 21.60 -1.34 4.35
CA ARG A 199 21.55 -0.09 5.15
C ARG A 199 20.59 -0.23 6.34
N VAL A 200 19.67 -1.19 6.28
CA VAL A 200 18.48 -1.31 7.14
C VAL A 200 18.56 -2.54 8.04
N ILE A 201 19.01 -3.68 7.51
CA ILE A 201 19.30 -4.90 8.28
C ILE A 201 20.67 -5.41 7.83
N LYS A 202 21.61 -5.62 8.76
CA LYS A 202 22.98 -6.04 8.45
C LYS A 202 23.04 -7.56 8.24
N ASP A 203 23.90 -8.00 7.33
CA ASP A 203 24.14 -9.43 7.11
C ASP A 203 24.61 -10.11 8.40
N GLY A 204 23.97 -11.22 8.77
CA GLY A 204 24.23 -11.93 10.03
C GLY A 204 23.51 -11.35 11.27
N THR A 205 22.62 -10.36 11.13
CA THR A 205 21.76 -9.87 12.23
C THR A 205 20.28 -10.23 12.03
N TYR A 206 19.98 -11.27 11.24
CA TYR A 206 18.62 -11.73 10.97
C TYR A 206 18.57 -13.21 10.56
N THR A 207 17.47 -13.85 10.96
CA THR A 207 17.06 -15.19 10.51
C THR A 207 15.95 -15.07 9.47
N VAL A 208 15.93 -16.00 8.51
CA VAL A 208 14.85 -16.09 7.50
C VAL A 208 14.14 -17.42 7.66
N SER A 209 12.83 -17.36 7.86
CA SER A 209 11.95 -18.53 7.90
C SER A 209 11.15 -18.65 6.60
N GLN A 210 11.11 -19.85 6.02
CA GLN A 210 10.13 -20.18 4.99
C GLN A 210 8.79 -20.51 5.64
N LEU A 211 7.70 -19.97 5.08
CA LEU A 211 6.34 -20.43 5.33
C LEU A 211 6.08 -21.63 4.41
N LEU A 212 5.96 -22.82 4.99
CA LEU A 212 5.76 -24.09 4.27
C LEU A 212 4.34 -24.63 4.45
N LEU A 213 3.76 -25.16 3.37
CA LEU A 213 2.68 -26.15 3.42
C LEU A 213 3.27 -27.49 3.87
N THR A 214 2.72 -28.09 4.93
CA THR A 214 3.25 -29.32 5.52
C THR A 214 2.69 -30.58 4.84
N PHE A 215 3.22 -30.90 3.66
CA PHE A 215 3.00 -32.19 2.99
C PHE A 215 3.74 -33.34 3.71
N SER A 216 3.48 -33.53 5.01
CA SER A 216 3.99 -34.67 5.78
C SER A 216 3.24 -35.94 5.38
N ALA A 217 3.89 -37.10 5.44
CA ALA A 217 3.28 -38.39 5.08
C ALA A 217 1.92 -38.64 5.77
N ALA A 218 1.73 -38.17 7.00
CA ALA A 218 0.46 -38.29 7.73
C ALA A 218 -0.66 -37.33 7.23
N ALA A 219 -0.31 -36.13 6.77
CA ALA A 219 -1.26 -35.20 6.13
C ALA A 219 -1.59 -35.62 4.69
N VAL A 220 -0.62 -36.25 4.01
CA VAL A 220 -0.74 -36.79 2.65
C VAL A 220 -1.58 -38.09 2.63
N ALA A 221 -1.52 -38.90 3.67
CA ALA A 221 -2.22 -40.18 3.76
C ALA A 221 -3.76 -40.10 3.95
N LYS A 222 -4.37 -38.91 3.85
CA LYS A 222 -5.82 -38.71 3.90
C LYS A 222 -6.27 -37.63 2.92
N ILE A 223 -6.65 -38.04 1.71
CA ILE A 223 -7.37 -37.18 0.76
C ILE A 223 -8.72 -36.81 1.38
N ASP A 224 -9.08 -35.52 1.33
CA ASP A 224 -10.40 -35.05 1.71
C ASP A 224 -11.36 -35.29 0.54
N TRP A 225 -11.81 -36.55 0.42
CA TRP A 225 -12.75 -36.97 -0.60
C TRP A 225 -14.14 -36.31 -0.50
N LYS A 226 -14.46 -35.64 0.62
CA LYS A 226 -15.70 -34.87 0.79
C LYS A 226 -15.60 -33.50 0.11
N ASN A 227 -14.44 -32.86 0.18
CA ASN A 227 -14.16 -31.59 -0.49
C ASN A 227 -13.52 -31.76 -1.90
N SER A 228 -13.20 -32.98 -2.30
CA SER A 228 -12.69 -33.29 -3.65
C SER A 228 -13.81 -33.36 -4.69
N ILE A 229 -13.53 -32.94 -5.92
CA ILE A 229 -14.45 -33.01 -7.05
C ILE A 229 -13.85 -33.98 -8.08
N CYS A 230 -14.54 -35.08 -8.39
CA CYS A 230 -14.04 -36.13 -9.30
C CYS A 230 -15.06 -36.42 -10.41
N PRO A 231 -15.18 -35.56 -11.44
CA PRO A 231 -16.14 -35.76 -12.53
C PRO A 231 -15.96 -37.12 -13.23
N GLY A 232 -17.06 -37.80 -13.53
CA GLY A 232 -17.04 -39.07 -14.25
C GLY A 232 -16.43 -40.26 -13.49
N ILE A 233 -16.18 -40.14 -12.18
CA ILE A 233 -15.84 -41.31 -11.35
C ILE A 233 -17.01 -42.30 -11.34
N GLN A 234 -16.71 -43.60 -11.46
CA GLN A 234 -17.72 -44.66 -11.56
C GLN A 234 -18.61 -44.74 -10.29
N ASP A 235 -19.93 -44.88 -10.46
CA ASP A 235 -20.88 -44.98 -9.34
C ASP A 235 -20.88 -46.35 -8.63
N ASN A 236 -20.28 -47.39 -9.23
CA ASN A 236 -20.17 -48.72 -8.62
C ASN A 236 -19.31 -48.63 -7.34
N PRO A 237 -19.85 -48.90 -6.13
CA PRO A 237 -19.12 -48.65 -4.88
C PRO A 237 -17.81 -49.41 -4.76
N ASN A 238 -17.74 -50.64 -5.28
CA ASN A 238 -16.53 -51.47 -5.18
C ASN A 238 -15.45 -50.97 -6.15
N MET A 239 -15.81 -50.63 -7.40
CA MET A 239 -14.84 -50.09 -8.36
C MET A 239 -14.38 -48.68 -7.97
N LYS A 240 -15.28 -47.87 -7.39
CA LYS A 240 -14.99 -46.55 -6.82
C LYS A 240 -14.01 -46.64 -5.65
N TYR A 241 -14.27 -47.53 -4.69
CA TYR A 241 -13.37 -47.74 -3.55
C TYR A 241 -11.98 -48.25 -4.00
N THR A 242 -11.92 -49.23 -4.91
CA THR A 242 -10.63 -49.73 -5.41
C THR A 242 -9.84 -48.66 -6.18
N SER A 243 -10.50 -47.90 -7.07
CA SER A 243 -9.81 -46.85 -7.84
C SER A 243 -9.35 -45.69 -6.96
N MET A 244 -10.15 -45.24 -5.98
CA MET A 244 -9.75 -44.21 -5.01
C MET A 244 -8.55 -44.66 -4.16
N ASN A 245 -8.55 -45.89 -3.63
CA ASN A 245 -7.42 -46.43 -2.88
C ASN A 245 -6.13 -46.52 -3.72
N MET A 246 -6.23 -46.94 -4.99
CA MET A 246 -5.07 -46.98 -5.88
C MET A 246 -4.56 -45.57 -6.22
N PHE A 247 -5.48 -44.62 -6.45
CA PHE A 247 -5.17 -43.21 -6.72
C PHE A 247 -4.45 -42.53 -5.53
N GLU A 248 -4.79 -42.90 -4.29
CA GLU A 248 -4.08 -42.43 -3.09
C GLU A 248 -2.58 -42.76 -3.10
N GLU A 249 -2.16 -43.92 -3.61
CA GLU A 249 -0.71 -44.26 -3.70
C GLU A 249 0.04 -43.39 -4.72
N PHE A 250 -0.61 -43.02 -5.83
CA PHE A 250 -0.07 -42.03 -6.76
C PHE A 250 0.02 -40.64 -6.10
N MET A 251 -1.01 -40.21 -5.35
CA MET A 251 -0.98 -38.92 -4.66
C MET A 251 0.10 -38.88 -3.56
N LYS A 252 0.32 -39.99 -2.83
CA LYS A 252 1.42 -40.11 -1.87
C LYS A 252 2.77 -39.86 -2.54
N THR A 253 3.01 -40.50 -3.68
CA THR A 253 4.25 -40.35 -4.47
C THR A 253 4.47 -38.90 -4.93
N TYR A 254 3.43 -38.21 -5.39
CA TYR A 254 3.53 -36.82 -5.84
C TYR A 254 3.70 -35.82 -4.68
N MET A 255 3.03 -36.05 -3.55
CA MET A 255 3.14 -35.14 -2.40
C MET A 255 4.44 -35.30 -1.61
N ASP A 256 5.06 -36.48 -1.63
CA ASP A 256 6.44 -36.67 -1.14
C ASP A 256 7.42 -35.81 -1.95
N PHE A 257 7.27 -35.80 -3.28
CA PHE A 257 7.98 -34.87 -4.17
C PHE A 257 7.70 -33.38 -3.85
N MET A 258 6.43 -33.00 -3.61
CA MET A 258 6.09 -31.64 -3.18
C MET A 258 6.70 -31.25 -1.82
N SER A 259 6.95 -32.22 -0.94
CA SER A 259 7.56 -32.01 0.38
C SER A 259 9.08 -31.82 0.34
N THR A 260 9.75 -32.35 -0.68
CA THR A 260 11.23 -32.42 -0.79
C THR A 260 11.86 -31.27 -1.57
N GLY A 261 11.09 -30.25 -1.95
CA GLY A 261 11.57 -29.11 -2.72
C GLY A 261 10.90 -27.77 -2.36
N PRO A 262 11.29 -26.67 -3.03
CA PRO A 262 10.78 -25.32 -2.76
C PRO A 262 9.28 -25.14 -3.11
N TYR A 263 8.64 -26.17 -3.64
CA TYR A 263 7.26 -26.18 -4.13
C TYR A 263 6.21 -26.08 -3.02
N SER A 264 6.60 -26.41 -1.78
CA SER A 264 5.80 -26.21 -0.57
C SER A 264 5.93 -24.81 0.04
N VAL A 265 6.88 -23.99 -0.41
CA VAL A 265 7.11 -22.62 0.10
C VAL A 265 6.04 -21.68 -0.42
N LEU A 266 5.24 -21.10 0.47
CA LEU A 266 4.31 -20.02 0.12
C LEU A 266 5.02 -18.67 0.10
N GLY A 267 5.83 -18.38 1.12
CA GLY A 267 6.57 -17.13 1.24
C GLY A 267 7.73 -17.22 2.23
N TYR A 268 8.38 -16.09 2.44
CA TYR A 268 9.48 -15.92 3.38
C TYR A 268 9.08 -14.87 4.42
N ALA A 269 9.51 -15.06 5.66
CA ALA A 269 9.41 -14.07 6.72
C ALA A 269 10.78 -13.88 7.35
N ILE A 270 11.16 -12.61 7.54
CA ILE A 270 12.45 -12.22 8.12
C ILE A 270 12.22 -11.87 9.59
N LYS A 271 13.09 -12.37 10.45
CA LYS A 271 13.13 -12.11 11.88
C LYS A 271 14.45 -11.46 12.25
N LEU A 272 14.42 -10.38 13.02
CA LEU A 272 15.63 -9.83 13.64
C LEU A 272 16.02 -10.70 14.85
N ASP A 273 17.30 -11.03 15.00
CA ASP A 273 17.74 -11.96 16.03
C ASP A 273 17.86 -11.33 17.43
N SER A 274 17.62 -12.15 18.46
CA SER A 274 17.54 -11.72 19.87
C SER A 274 18.87 -11.19 20.42
N ASP A 275 19.98 -11.69 19.89
CA ASP A 275 21.30 -11.58 20.52
C ASP A 275 22.03 -10.28 20.14
N ILE A 276 21.32 -9.38 19.44
CA ILE A 276 21.75 -8.05 19.01
C ILE A 276 21.78 -7.09 20.21
N THR A 277 22.75 -7.36 21.08
CA THR A 277 23.05 -6.59 22.29
C THR A 277 23.89 -5.34 21.98
N SER A 278 24.66 -5.35 20.89
CA SER A 278 25.45 -4.19 20.44
C SER A 278 24.53 -3.01 20.04
N PRO A 279 24.76 -1.80 20.60
CA PRO A 279 24.07 -0.59 20.17
C PRO A 279 24.20 -0.31 18.66
N ASP A 280 25.36 -0.64 18.07
CA ASP A 280 25.72 -0.35 16.67
C ASP A 280 25.09 -1.32 15.67
N LEU A 281 24.44 -2.39 16.17
CA LEU A 281 23.73 -3.39 15.37
C LEU A 281 22.20 -3.32 15.55
N LYS A 282 21.69 -2.52 16.50
CA LYS A 282 20.26 -2.18 16.52
C LYS A 282 19.92 -1.46 15.21
N PRO A 283 18.82 -1.83 14.52
CA PRO A 283 18.50 -1.28 13.20
C PRO A 283 18.41 0.24 13.29
N LEU A 284 19.23 0.94 12.51
CA LEU A 284 19.46 2.39 12.59
C LEU A 284 18.29 3.24 12.07
N GLY A 285 17.13 2.63 11.81
CA GLY A 285 15.96 3.26 11.22
C GLY A 285 14.65 2.47 11.43
N PRO A 286 13.53 3.01 10.92
CA PRO A 286 12.17 2.59 11.22
C PRO A 286 11.67 1.44 10.35
N SER A 287 12.54 0.52 9.97
CA SER A 287 12.11 -0.77 9.39
C SER A 287 11.35 -1.63 10.40
N PHE A 288 11.50 -1.33 11.70
CA PHE A 288 10.84 -2.01 12.82
C PHE A 288 10.75 -3.53 12.61
N PRO A 289 11.89 -4.20 12.34
CA PRO A 289 11.88 -5.58 11.91
C PRO A 289 11.34 -6.47 13.04
N VAL A 290 10.53 -7.44 12.64
CA VAL A 290 9.84 -8.33 13.56
C VAL A 290 10.86 -9.18 14.32
N THR A 291 10.83 -9.15 15.65
CA THR A 291 11.69 -9.99 16.50
C THR A 291 11.00 -11.29 16.91
N SER A 292 9.67 -11.29 16.91
CA SER A 292 8.83 -12.43 17.31
C SER A 292 7.64 -12.53 16.34
N LEU A 293 7.50 -13.68 15.66
CA LEU A 293 6.52 -13.88 14.59
C LEU A 293 5.56 -15.04 14.93
N ALA A 294 4.27 -14.85 14.62
CA ALA A 294 3.26 -15.90 14.63
C ALA A 294 2.40 -15.79 13.36
N CYS A 295 1.64 -16.84 13.04
CA CYS A 295 0.70 -16.81 11.92
C CYS A 295 -0.61 -17.53 12.24
N GLN A 296 -1.69 -17.09 11.59
CA GLN A 296 -3.01 -17.73 11.66
C GLN A 296 -3.88 -17.33 10.47
N THR A 297 -4.96 -18.09 10.21
CA THR A 297 -6.03 -17.65 9.32
C THR A 297 -7.02 -16.69 10.02
N GLN A 298 -7.76 -15.93 9.23
CA GLN A 298 -8.94 -15.15 9.63
C GLN A 298 -10.02 -15.29 8.56
N GLU A 299 -11.27 -15.41 9.01
CA GLU A 299 -12.46 -15.38 8.15
C GLU A 299 -12.83 -13.96 7.71
N TYR A 300 -13.21 -13.80 6.44
CA TYR A 300 -13.77 -12.57 5.92
C TYR A 300 -15.21 -12.38 6.37
N LYS A 301 -15.49 -11.27 7.05
CA LYS A 301 -16.83 -10.92 7.52
C LYS A 301 -17.44 -9.97 6.50
N ALA A 302 -18.50 -10.41 5.85
CA ALA A 302 -19.25 -9.56 4.95
C ALA A 302 -19.78 -8.34 5.71
N CYS A 303 -19.50 -7.15 5.20
CA CYS A 303 -19.93 -5.88 5.77
C CYS A 303 -21.38 -5.57 5.33
N LEU A 304 -21.76 -6.03 4.14
CA LEU A 304 -23.11 -6.03 3.60
C LEU A 304 -23.77 -7.41 3.76
N PRO A 305 -25.02 -7.51 4.27
CA PRO A 305 -25.74 -8.78 4.42
C PRO A 305 -25.84 -9.58 3.11
N GLU A 306 -26.07 -8.90 1.99
CA GLU A 306 -26.14 -9.48 0.65
C GLU A 306 -24.81 -10.08 0.16
N PHE A 307 -23.67 -9.59 0.66
CA PHE A 307 -22.35 -10.13 0.30
C PHE A 307 -22.01 -11.42 1.08
N ALA A 308 -22.70 -11.72 2.17
CA ALA A 308 -22.42 -12.89 3.01
C ALA A 308 -22.57 -14.25 2.28
N THR A 309 -23.41 -14.31 1.24
CA THR A 309 -23.62 -15.48 0.38
C THR A 309 -22.98 -15.35 -1.00
N HIS A 310 -22.32 -14.23 -1.29
CA HIS A 310 -21.78 -13.92 -2.61
C HIS A 310 -20.55 -14.82 -2.93
N PRO A 311 -20.43 -15.40 -4.15
CA PRO A 311 -19.36 -16.35 -4.46
C PRO A 311 -17.95 -15.83 -4.16
N SER A 312 -17.68 -14.56 -4.51
CA SER A 312 -16.38 -13.90 -4.30
C SER A 312 -16.01 -13.70 -2.83
N ARG A 313 -16.95 -13.81 -1.87
CA ARG A 313 -16.64 -13.75 -0.44
C ARG A 313 -15.58 -14.78 -0.08
N SER A 314 -15.74 -15.99 -0.63
CA SER A 314 -14.94 -17.15 -0.25
C SER A 314 -13.44 -17.03 -0.52
N SER A 315 -13.02 -16.15 -1.44
CA SER A 315 -11.60 -15.90 -1.75
C SER A 315 -11.01 -14.69 -1.01
N LEU A 316 -11.77 -14.05 -0.12
CA LEU A 316 -11.31 -12.91 0.70
C LEU A 316 -10.92 -13.30 2.14
N ASP A 317 -11.07 -14.58 2.52
CA ASP A 317 -10.48 -15.12 3.76
C ASP A 317 -8.97 -14.86 3.76
N GLN A 318 -8.36 -14.62 4.93
CA GLN A 318 -7.03 -14.03 5.05
C GLN A 318 -6.04 -14.92 5.80
N PHE A 319 -4.79 -14.94 5.32
CA PHE A 319 -3.64 -15.39 6.09
C PHE A 319 -2.99 -14.19 6.78
N LEU A 320 -2.82 -14.26 8.10
CA LEU A 320 -2.23 -13.22 8.92
C LEU A 320 -0.84 -13.63 9.40
N TYR A 321 0.13 -12.74 9.23
CA TYR A 321 1.36 -12.69 10.01
C TYR A 321 1.18 -11.69 11.14
N LEU A 322 1.45 -12.11 12.37
CA LEU A 322 1.37 -11.30 13.58
C LEU A 322 2.79 -11.06 14.08
N GLY A 323 3.18 -9.80 14.23
CA GLY A 323 4.55 -9.40 14.59
C GLY A 323 4.64 -8.68 15.94
N MET A 324 5.69 -9.00 16.70
CA MET A 324 6.19 -8.20 17.82
C MET A 324 7.57 -7.63 17.46
N THR A 325 7.90 -6.45 17.99
CA THR A 325 9.20 -5.79 17.79
C THR A 325 9.94 -5.63 19.13
N GLU A 326 11.18 -5.15 19.10
CA GLU A 326 11.98 -4.86 20.31
C GLU A 326 12.18 -6.06 21.25
N THR A 327 12.25 -7.29 20.71
CA THR A 327 12.36 -8.56 21.46
C THR A 327 11.20 -8.82 22.44
N ARG A 328 10.03 -8.19 22.21
CA ARG A 328 8.84 -8.39 23.04
C ARG A 328 8.23 -9.79 22.87
N ASP A 329 7.83 -10.37 23.99
CA ASP A 329 6.93 -11.51 24.05
C ASP A 329 5.58 -11.20 23.37
N PHE A 330 4.93 -12.23 22.84
CA PHE A 330 3.53 -12.10 22.41
C PHE A 330 2.59 -11.85 23.60
N PRO A 331 1.51 -11.07 23.43
CA PRO A 331 0.48 -10.91 24.45
C PRO A 331 -0.08 -12.25 24.91
N LYS A 332 -0.25 -12.42 26.24
CA LYS A 332 -0.83 -13.64 26.85
C LYS A 332 -2.26 -13.94 26.37
N ILE A 333 -2.99 -12.92 25.94
CA ILE A 333 -4.30 -13.05 25.28
C ILE A 333 -4.04 -13.36 23.79
N PRO A 334 -4.59 -14.45 23.22
CA PRO A 334 -4.48 -14.76 21.79
C PRO A 334 -4.98 -13.64 20.87
N TYR A 335 -4.77 -13.79 19.56
CA TYR A 335 -5.34 -12.87 18.58
C TYR A 335 -6.72 -13.37 18.15
N ASP A 336 -7.76 -12.62 18.52
CA ASP A 336 -9.13 -12.94 18.21
C ASP A 336 -9.50 -12.45 16.80
N SER A 337 -9.43 -13.36 15.83
CA SER A 337 -9.90 -13.12 14.47
C SER A 337 -11.42 -12.91 14.40
N THR A 338 -12.20 -13.24 15.44
CA THR A 338 -13.66 -13.05 15.44
C THR A 338 -14.10 -11.63 15.80
N SER A 339 -13.30 -10.85 16.55
CA SER A 339 -13.50 -9.40 16.74
C SER A 339 -12.72 -8.50 15.78
N SER A 340 -11.67 -8.98 15.10
CA SER A 340 -10.89 -8.16 14.15
C SER A 340 -11.70 -7.66 12.94
N VAL A 341 -11.33 -6.50 12.39
CA VAL A 341 -11.72 -6.05 11.04
C VAL A 341 -11.14 -6.97 9.96
N ASN A 342 -11.71 -6.97 8.75
CA ASN A 342 -11.06 -7.51 7.56
C ASN A 342 -9.85 -6.65 7.23
N TRP A 343 -8.67 -7.25 7.05
CA TRP A 343 -7.45 -6.52 6.66
C TRP A 343 -7.26 -6.46 5.14
N CYS A 344 -7.86 -7.38 4.40
CA CYS A 344 -7.92 -7.39 2.93
C CYS A 344 -9.40 -7.34 2.48
N TYR A 345 -9.66 -6.87 1.26
CA TYR A 345 -10.98 -6.81 0.63
C TYR A 345 -10.84 -6.87 -0.90
N SER A 346 -11.95 -6.89 -1.65
CA SER A 346 -11.90 -6.97 -3.11
C SER A 346 -11.13 -5.78 -3.73
N GLY A 347 -10.06 -6.08 -4.47
CA GLY A 347 -9.15 -5.08 -5.04
C GLY A 347 -7.96 -4.69 -4.14
N LEU A 348 -7.89 -5.17 -2.89
CA LEU A 348 -6.73 -5.04 -2.00
C LEU A 348 -6.21 -6.44 -1.62
N PRO A 349 -5.18 -6.97 -2.33
CA PRO A 349 -4.73 -8.35 -2.17
C PRO A 349 -3.98 -8.60 -0.85
N ALA A 350 -3.31 -7.58 -0.31
CA ALA A 350 -2.57 -7.66 0.94
C ALA A 350 -2.52 -6.29 1.64
N SER A 351 -2.23 -6.28 2.94
CA SER A 351 -1.98 -5.04 3.68
C SER A 351 -1.02 -5.23 4.85
N LEU A 352 -0.43 -4.12 5.29
CA LEU A 352 0.39 -4.00 6.49
C LEU A 352 -0.31 -3.02 7.43
N CYS A 353 -0.33 -3.34 8.73
CA CYS A 353 -0.71 -2.42 9.79
C CYS A 353 0.42 -2.35 10.82
N ILE A 354 0.84 -1.14 11.20
CA ILE A 354 1.90 -0.86 12.19
C ILE A 354 1.24 -0.18 13.39
N SER A 355 1.46 -0.70 14.61
CA SER A 355 0.79 -0.16 15.79
C SER A 355 1.24 1.25 16.14
N LYS A 356 0.36 2.01 16.79
CA LYS A 356 0.67 3.34 17.30
C LYS A 356 1.86 3.31 18.27
N ARG A 357 2.05 2.21 18.99
CA ARG A 357 3.19 2.00 19.90
C ARG A 357 4.52 2.08 19.14
N VAL A 358 4.60 1.42 18.00
CA VAL A 358 5.78 1.41 17.14
C VAL A 358 6.01 2.78 16.51
N LEU A 359 4.97 3.37 15.92
CA LEU A 359 5.11 4.58 15.12
C LEU A 359 5.16 5.87 15.95
N TRP A 360 4.27 6.04 16.92
CA TRP A 360 4.19 7.26 17.72
C TRP A 360 5.14 7.23 18.90
N GLU A 361 5.16 6.13 19.66
CA GLU A 361 5.90 6.06 20.93
C GLU A 361 7.38 5.70 20.76
N ARG A 362 7.75 5.02 19.65
CA ARG A 362 9.15 4.63 19.38
C ARG A 362 9.81 5.36 18.23
N PHE A 363 9.08 5.73 17.16
CA PHE A 363 9.64 6.59 16.11
C PHE A 363 9.51 8.07 16.45
N PHE A 364 8.29 8.64 16.37
CA PHE A 364 8.08 10.07 16.46
C PHE A 364 8.49 10.67 17.82
N ALA A 365 8.06 10.08 18.94
CA ALA A 365 8.43 10.54 20.29
C ALA A 365 9.94 10.46 20.64
N VAL A 366 10.73 9.76 19.82
CA VAL A 366 12.20 9.71 19.95
C VAL A 366 12.87 10.67 18.98
N LYS A 367 12.52 10.62 17.69
CA LYS A 367 13.14 11.48 16.65
C LYS A 367 12.80 12.95 16.81
N LEU A 368 11.59 13.28 17.27
CA LEU A 368 11.12 14.65 17.42
C LEU A 368 11.52 15.32 18.74
N ARG A 369 12.40 14.72 19.55
CA ARG A 369 12.93 15.35 20.78
C ARG A 369 13.71 16.64 20.48
N VAL A 370 14.37 16.70 19.32
CA VAL A 370 15.08 17.89 18.81
C VAL A 370 14.16 19.12 18.72
N LEU A 371 12.89 18.94 18.36
CA LEU A 371 11.94 20.06 18.30
C LEU A 371 11.71 20.66 19.68
N ASN A 372 11.51 19.82 20.70
CA ASN A 372 11.25 20.28 22.06
C ASN A 372 12.48 21.01 22.63
N ASP A 373 13.69 20.51 22.35
CA ASP A 373 14.95 21.19 22.69
C ASP A 373 15.09 22.56 22.00
N ARG A 374 14.79 22.63 20.69
CA ARG A 374 14.79 23.88 19.92
C ARG A 374 13.74 24.87 20.44
N CYS A 375 12.51 24.43 20.72
CA CYS A 375 11.45 25.29 21.26
C CYS A 375 11.78 25.84 22.66
N VAL A 376 12.42 25.05 23.54
CA VAL A 376 12.85 25.49 24.87
C VAL A 376 14.08 26.42 24.79
N THR A 377 14.98 26.20 23.84
CA THR A 377 16.09 27.13 23.56
C THR A 377 15.56 28.47 23.02
N LEU A 378 14.60 28.42 22.10
CA LEU A 378 13.94 29.60 21.55
C LEU A 378 13.13 30.37 22.61
N ALA A 379 12.51 29.68 23.58
CA ALA A 379 11.91 30.32 24.74
C ALA A 379 12.93 31.08 25.60
N ASN A 380 14.19 30.65 25.64
CA ASN A 380 15.25 31.35 26.35
C ASN A 380 15.71 32.60 25.58
N ASP A 381 15.92 32.48 24.27
CA ASP A 381 16.30 33.62 23.42
C ASP A 381 15.19 34.68 23.33
N LEU A 382 13.92 34.27 23.34
CA LEU A 382 12.75 35.16 23.47
C LEU A 382 12.80 36.08 24.69
N PHE A 383 13.31 35.59 25.84
CA PHE A 383 13.51 36.44 27.00
C PHE A 383 14.59 37.51 26.73
N TRP A 384 15.70 37.14 26.09
CA TRP A 384 16.78 38.08 25.79
C TRP A 384 16.41 39.13 24.74
N TRP A 385 15.60 38.77 23.74
CA TRP A 385 15.00 39.74 22.79
C TRP A 385 14.02 40.72 23.45
N VAL A 386 13.45 40.36 24.60
CA VAL A 386 12.54 41.21 25.39
C VAL A 386 13.28 42.10 26.40
N GLU A 387 14.31 41.57 27.06
CA GLU A 387 15.10 42.30 28.07
C GLU A 387 16.08 43.30 27.42
N ASP A 388 16.81 42.92 26.37
CA ASP A 388 17.73 43.81 25.64
C ASP A 388 17.85 43.43 24.16
N ALA A 389 16.91 43.93 23.35
CA ALA A 389 16.86 43.76 21.90
C ALA A 389 18.13 44.24 21.15
N LYS A 390 19.03 45.01 21.78
CA LYS A 390 20.22 45.59 21.13
C LYS A 390 21.48 44.77 21.37
N ASN A 391 21.56 44.04 22.48
CA ASN A 391 22.69 43.14 22.79
C ASN A 391 22.36 41.65 22.64
N SER A 392 21.10 41.31 22.38
CA SER A 392 20.63 39.93 22.20
C SER A 392 21.35 39.19 21.06
N LYS A 393 21.76 37.94 21.32
CA LYS A 393 22.28 37.01 20.31
C LYS A 393 21.16 36.03 19.91
N ALA A 394 21.42 35.22 18.89
CA ALA A 394 20.61 34.03 18.61
C ALA A 394 21.39 32.76 18.98
N ASN A 395 20.71 31.78 19.56
CA ASN A 395 21.17 30.43 19.87
C ASN A 395 22.42 30.34 20.79
N ASN A 396 22.81 31.42 21.48
CA ASN A 396 23.97 31.46 22.37
C ASN A 396 23.86 32.55 23.45
N ASN A 397 22.69 32.66 24.07
CA ASN A 397 22.48 33.48 25.28
C ASN A 397 22.53 32.61 26.54
N ASP A 398 22.88 33.20 27.68
CA ASP A 398 22.89 32.48 28.96
C ASP A 398 21.49 31.98 29.35
N TRP A 399 21.43 30.89 30.11
CA TRP A 399 20.16 30.30 30.52
C TRP A 399 19.49 31.13 31.62
N ASN A 400 18.31 31.68 31.33
CA ASN A 400 17.66 32.69 32.16
C ASN A 400 16.15 32.48 32.40
N ILE A 401 15.51 31.49 31.78
CA ILE A 401 14.06 31.24 31.95
C ILE A 401 13.69 30.27 33.09
N ASP A 402 14.67 29.65 33.74
CA ASP A 402 14.50 28.91 34.99
C ASP A 402 15.65 29.22 35.97
N SER A 403 15.38 28.98 37.24
CA SER A 403 16.32 28.89 38.36
C SER A 403 17.35 27.74 38.22
N ASN A 404 16.96 26.62 37.62
CA ASN A 404 17.86 25.51 37.29
C ASN A 404 18.58 25.75 35.95
N ASN A 405 19.53 24.88 35.59
CA ASN A 405 20.10 24.83 34.23
C ASN A 405 19.05 24.42 33.18
N LYS A 406 19.36 24.58 31.89
CA LYS A 406 18.56 24.07 30.76
C LYS A 406 18.15 22.60 31.01
N PRO A 407 16.86 22.22 30.79
CA PRO A 407 16.40 20.85 31.00
C PRO A 407 17.23 19.81 30.27
N ALA A 408 17.43 18.65 30.89
CA ALA A 408 18.10 17.49 30.28
C ALA A 408 17.12 16.50 29.62
N ASN A 409 15.81 16.79 29.65
CA ASN A 409 14.76 15.90 29.18
C ASN A 409 13.77 16.67 28.28
N PHE A 410 13.55 16.11 27.09
CA PHE A 410 12.74 16.68 26.00
C PHE A 410 11.73 15.65 25.47
N ASP A 411 11.39 14.66 26.29
CA ASP A 411 10.61 13.49 25.92
C ASP A 411 9.14 13.85 25.72
N TRP A 412 8.55 13.35 24.63
CA TRP A 412 7.13 13.51 24.36
C TRP A 412 6.29 12.60 25.26
N VAL A 413 5.22 13.16 25.84
CA VAL A 413 4.17 12.43 26.54
C VAL A 413 3.22 11.83 25.52
N VAL A 414 2.94 10.54 25.64
CA VAL A 414 2.02 9.81 24.76
C VAL A 414 0.59 9.95 25.27
N GLY A 415 -0.29 10.52 24.46
CA GLY A 415 -1.73 10.63 24.72
C GLY A 415 -2.56 9.57 24.00
N VAL A 416 -3.89 9.70 24.10
CA VAL A 416 -4.82 8.80 23.40
C VAL A 416 -4.84 9.07 21.89
N ASP A 417 -4.87 10.34 21.49
CA ASP A 417 -5.03 10.83 20.11
C ASP A 417 -3.89 11.75 19.62
N ARG A 418 -2.79 11.85 20.38
CA ARG A 418 -1.69 12.81 20.17
C ARG A 418 -0.42 12.47 20.94
N LEU A 419 0.69 13.10 20.57
CA LEU A 419 1.84 13.36 21.44
C LEU A 419 1.75 14.80 21.98
N THR A 420 2.20 15.05 23.21
CA THR A 420 2.38 16.40 23.76
C THR A 420 3.73 16.58 24.45
N TYR A 421 4.24 17.80 24.44
CA TYR A 421 5.33 18.24 25.30
C TYR A 421 4.95 19.57 25.94
N ALA A 422 5.29 19.73 27.21
CA ALA A 422 5.04 20.96 27.96
C ALA A 422 6.23 21.25 28.87
N PHE A 423 6.74 22.48 28.78
CA PHE A 423 7.74 23.02 29.70
C PHE A 423 7.20 24.32 30.31
N VAL A 424 7.48 24.53 31.60
CA VAL A 424 7.19 25.77 32.32
C VAL A 424 8.46 26.18 33.04
N GLY A 425 9.08 27.27 32.59
CA GLY A 425 10.20 27.91 33.26
C GLY A 425 9.70 29.02 34.16
N LYS A 426 10.29 29.14 35.35
CA LYS A 426 10.07 30.29 36.25
C LYS A 426 11.40 30.74 36.84
N LYS A 427 11.72 32.02 36.71
CA LYS A 427 12.88 32.63 37.39
C LYS A 427 12.47 33.92 38.09
N TYR A 428 13.02 34.14 39.27
CA TYR A 428 12.89 35.38 40.03
C TYR A 428 14.29 35.86 40.40
N THR A 429 14.69 37.06 39.98
CA THR A 429 15.90 37.69 40.47
C THR A 429 15.59 38.46 41.76
N GLY A 430 16.36 38.20 42.81
CA GLY A 430 16.29 39.00 44.04
C GLY A 430 16.69 40.45 43.75
N SER A 431 16.21 41.37 44.60
CA SER A 431 16.53 42.80 44.49
C SER A 431 18.05 43.01 44.41
N ASN A 432 18.52 43.60 43.31
CA ASN A 432 19.89 44.11 43.26
C ASN A 432 19.99 45.41 44.10
N TRP A 433 21.19 45.97 44.19
CA TRP A 433 21.46 47.20 44.96
C TRP A 433 20.81 48.46 44.34
N ASP A 434 20.52 48.44 43.04
CA ASP A 434 19.72 49.44 42.34
C ASP A 434 18.20 49.29 42.57
N GLY A 435 17.78 48.23 43.29
CA GLY A 435 16.38 47.93 43.60
C GLY A 435 15.62 47.20 42.49
N TRP A 436 16.29 46.78 41.41
CA TRP A 436 15.67 46.12 40.27
C TRP A 436 15.33 44.65 40.58
N ARG A 437 14.21 44.16 40.03
CA ARG A 437 13.76 42.76 40.14
C ARG A 437 13.16 42.30 38.83
N HIS A 438 13.35 41.02 38.50
CA HIS A 438 12.90 40.42 37.24
C HIS A 438 12.14 39.13 37.60
N GLU A 439 10.90 38.99 37.14
CA GLU A 439 10.10 37.75 37.21
C GLU A 439 9.84 37.28 35.78
N ILE A 440 10.26 36.06 35.48
CA ILE A 440 10.18 35.46 34.15
C ILE A 440 9.27 34.24 34.25
N ASP A 441 8.16 34.28 33.53
CA ASP A 441 7.33 33.11 33.23
C ASP A 441 7.63 32.68 31.78
N ALA A 442 8.09 31.45 31.57
CA ALA A 442 8.21 30.86 30.24
C ALA A 442 7.31 29.62 30.13
N LYS A 443 6.67 29.44 28.97
CA LYS A 443 5.88 28.26 28.65
C LYS A 443 6.17 27.81 27.23
N VAL A 444 6.45 26.52 27.06
CA VAL A 444 6.44 25.85 25.75
C VAL A 444 5.33 24.80 25.77
N THR A 445 4.58 24.68 24.69
CA THR A 445 3.58 23.63 24.51
C THR A 445 3.60 23.17 23.07
N ASN A 446 4.09 21.96 22.84
CA ASN A 446 4.13 21.34 21.52
C ASN A 446 3.10 20.18 21.51
N THR A 447 2.37 20.02 20.41
CA THR A 447 1.40 18.93 20.21
C THR A 447 1.55 18.37 18.80
N MET A 448 1.47 17.05 18.65
CA MET A 448 1.40 16.39 17.33
C MET A 448 0.25 15.37 17.33
N LYS A 449 -0.61 15.41 16.33
CA LYS A 449 -1.84 14.60 16.25
C LYS A 449 -2.04 14.06 14.83
N TRP A 450 -2.45 12.80 14.71
CA TRP A 450 -2.90 12.25 13.42
C TRP A 450 -4.30 12.72 13.04
N THR A 451 -4.55 12.71 11.73
CA THR A 451 -5.88 12.81 11.16
C THR A 451 -6.34 11.41 10.71
N PRO A 452 -7.29 10.76 11.41
CA PRO A 452 -7.82 9.47 10.97
C PRO A 452 -8.39 9.54 9.55
N GLY A 453 -8.18 8.50 8.76
CA GLY A 453 -8.58 8.45 7.35
C GLY A 453 -7.57 9.04 6.37
N THR A 454 -6.48 9.65 6.83
CA THR A 454 -5.45 10.25 5.96
C THR A 454 -4.04 9.83 6.34
N GLU A 455 -3.10 10.14 5.47
CA GLU A 455 -1.67 9.96 5.60
C GLU A 455 -0.99 10.99 6.54
N LYS A 456 -1.76 11.91 7.13
CA LYS A 456 -1.24 13.16 7.73
C LYS A 456 -1.27 13.19 9.25
N ALA A 457 -0.28 13.89 9.79
CA ALA A 457 -0.18 14.30 11.17
C ALA A 457 0.08 15.80 11.27
N SER A 458 -0.82 16.55 11.90
CA SER A 458 -0.61 17.97 12.17
C SER A 458 0.19 18.14 13.46
N MET A 459 1.07 19.14 13.45
CA MET A 459 1.94 19.52 14.56
C MET A 459 1.72 21.00 14.85
N SER A 460 1.63 21.34 16.12
CA SER A 460 1.34 22.68 16.63
C SER A 460 2.31 23.04 17.74
N VAL A 461 2.87 24.24 17.68
CA VAL A 461 3.86 24.78 18.62
C VAL A 461 3.35 26.11 19.14
N ASP A 462 3.28 26.23 20.47
CA ASP A 462 2.94 27.45 21.19
C ASP A 462 4.05 27.74 22.21
N ILE A 463 4.90 28.72 21.90
CA ILE A 463 5.94 29.24 22.79
C ILE A 463 5.47 30.60 23.29
N TRP A 464 5.47 30.81 24.59
CA TRP A 464 5.08 32.06 25.22
C TRP A 464 6.03 32.41 26.37
N VAL A 465 6.43 33.68 26.44
CA VAL A 465 7.26 34.23 27.52
C VAL A 465 6.59 35.50 28.03
N ARG A 466 6.54 35.66 29.36
CA ARG A 466 6.26 36.92 30.03
C ARG A 466 7.46 37.29 30.91
N HIS A 467 7.86 38.53 30.81
CA HIS A 467 8.83 39.17 31.68
C HIS A 467 8.14 40.32 32.42
N LYS A 468 8.36 40.39 33.74
CA LYS A 468 8.04 41.55 34.56
C LYS A 468 9.34 42.14 35.08
N HIS A 469 9.50 43.45 34.90
CA HIS A 469 10.61 44.21 35.45
C HIS A 469 10.08 45.22 36.46
N TRP A 470 10.60 45.19 37.70
CA TRP A 470 10.36 46.20 38.72
C TRP A 470 11.55 47.14 38.78
N THR A 471 11.27 48.44 38.70
CA THR A 471 12.21 49.49 39.11
C THR A 471 11.77 50.03 40.46
N GLN A 472 12.62 49.99 41.50
CA GLN A 472 12.36 50.79 42.69
C GLN A 472 12.62 52.28 42.42
N GLY A 473 11.83 53.15 43.04
CA GLY A 473 11.89 54.58 42.80
C GLY A 473 13.15 55.24 43.39
N HIS A 474 14.24 55.30 42.63
CA HIS A 474 15.47 55.99 43.05
C HIS A 474 15.18 57.39 43.62
N ARG A 475 15.68 57.65 44.83
CA ARG A 475 15.55 58.94 45.56
C ARG A 475 14.11 59.40 45.83
N GLY A 476 13.15 58.47 45.93
CA GLY A 476 11.78 58.78 46.33
C GLY A 476 10.78 58.92 45.18
N GLY A 477 11.11 58.40 43.99
CA GLY A 477 10.08 58.09 42.98
C GLY A 477 9.13 56.99 43.47
N SER A 478 8.04 56.77 42.74
CA SER A 478 7.22 55.57 42.92
C SER A 478 7.90 54.35 42.29
N ASP A 479 7.78 53.19 42.94
CA ASP A 479 8.09 51.91 42.29
C ASP A 479 7.23 51.74 41.02
N SER A 480 7.80 51.15 39.97
CA SER A 480 7.12 50.91 38.69
C SER A 480 7.28 49.46 38.25
N ILE A 481 6.24 48.92 37.58
CA ILE A 481 6.22 47.55 37.03
C ILE A 481 5.91 47.59 35.54
N THR A 482 6.88 47.23 34.72
CA THR A 482 6.71 46.95 33.29
C THR A 482 6.45 45.46 33.11
N THR A 483 5.43 45.09 32.33
CA THR A 483 5.20 43.70 31.92
C THR A 483 5.21 43.59 30.40
N THR A 484 6.10 42.75 29.87
CA THR A 484 6.19 42.41 28.44
C THR A 484 5.82 40.95 28.25
N SER A 485 5.11 40.61 27.18
CA SER A 485 4.95 39.22 26.77
C SER A 485 5.05 39.03 25.27
N SER A 486 5.62 37.90 24.86
CA SER A 486 5.88 37.55 23.47
C SER A 486 5.49 36.10 23.24
N SER A 487 4.89 35.79 22.10
CA SER A 487 4.59 34.41 21.73
C SER A 487 4.81 34.09 20.26
N ILE A 488 5.36 32.91 20.02
CA ILE A 488 5.56 32.34 18.68
C ILE A 488 4.61 31.16 18.55
N LYS A 489 3.70 31.22 17.58
CA LYS A 489 2.73 30.15 17.30
C LYS A 489 2.84 29.71 15.84
N TRP A 490 2.96 28.41 15.62
CA TRP A 490 2.95 27.85 14.27
C TRP A 490 2.38 26.44 14.23
N ASN A 491 1.98 26.05 13.03
CA ASN A 491 1.60 24.68 12.73
C ASN A 491 2.39 24.19 11.52
N THR A 492 2.61 22.88 11.43
CA THR A 492 3.13 22.21 10.23
C THR A 492 2.42 20.88 10.08
N ASP A 493 2.22 20.42 8.86
CA ASP A 493 1.79 19.05 8.62
C ASP A 493 3.01 18.18 8.30
N LEU A 494 2.99 16.95 8.80
CA LEU A 494 3.81 15.85 8.34
C LEU A 494 2.92 14.88 7.56
N SER A 495 3.44 14.35 6.45
CA SER A 495 2.72 13.40 5.59
C SER A 495 3.55 12.14 5.39
N LEU A 496 2.89 10.99 5.38
CA LEU A 496 3.47 9.71 4.99
C LEU A 496 3.20 9.47 3.51
N ALA A 497 4.26 9.25 2.73
CA ALA A 497 4.18 8.86 1.34
C ALA A 497 4.70 7.42 1.16
N ALA A 498 4.25 6.73 0.12
CA ALA A 498 4.98 5.59 -0.41
C ALA A 498 6.20 6.08 -1.22
N SER A 499 7.30 5.36 -1.18
CA SER A 499 8.41 5.56 -2.12
C SER A 499 8.07 4.89 -3.45
N ASP A 500 8.23 5.63 -4.55
CA ASP A 500 8.00 5.12 -5.90
C ASP A 500 9.16 4.28 -6.47
N HIS A 501 10.23 4.09 -5.69
CA HIS A 501 11.43 3.35 -6.10
C HIS A 501 11.84 2.25 -5.10
N ASP A 502 11.84 2.53 -3.79
CA ASP A 502 12.49 1.67 -2.78
C ASP A 502 11.53 0.76 -1.98
N ALA A 503 10.27 0.63 -2.40
CA ALA A 503 9.24 -0.21 -1.73
C ALA A 503 9.08 0.01 -0.21
N GLY A 504 9.39 1.22 0.28
CA GLY A 504 9.21 1.64 1.67
C GLY A 504 8.36 2.91 1.79
N LEU A 505 8.01 3.34 3.01
CA LEU A 505 7.39 4.65 3.24
C LEU A 505 8.46 5.74 3.39
N VAL A 506 8.07 6.99 3.16
CA VAL A 506 8.88 8.21 3.39
C VAL A 506 8.03 9.18 4.21
N VAL A 507 8.64 9.95 5.13
CA VAL A 507 7.98 11.06 5.80
C VAL A 507 8.38 12.36 5.12
N THR A 508 7.41 13.20 4.76
CA THR A 508 7.62 14.56 4.26
C THR A 508 7.05 15.58 5.26
N ILE A 509 7.52 16.82 5.19
CA ILE A 509 7.06 17.94 6.02
C ILE A 509 6.65 19.07 5.08
N THR A 510 5.48 19.65 5.32
CA THR A 510 5.02 20.87 4.62
C THR A 510 4.96 22.02 5.61
N ASN A 511 5.99 22.87 5.60
CA ASN A 511 6.12 24.04 6.47
C ASN A 511 4.87 24.94 6.37
N GLY A 512 4.24 25.23 7.51
CA GLY A 512 3.10 26.14 7.58
C GLY A 512 3.50 27.60 7.82
N GLU A 513 2.52 28.50 7.68
CA GLU A 513 2.66 29.92 8.02
C GLU A 513 2.87 30.11 9.54
N VAL A 514 3.89 30.88 9.92
CA VAL A 514 4.22 31.15 11.32
C VAL A 514 3.70 32.51 11.74
N LYS A 515 3.01 32.55 12.89
CA LYS A 515 2.40 33.78 13.43
C LYS A 515 3.05 34.12 14.75
N LEU A 516 3.87 35.17 14.67
CA LEU A 516 4.39 35.88 15.83
C LEU A 516 3.28 36.77 16.39
N ASP A 517 3.00 36.65 17.68
CA ASP A 517 2.02 37.46 18.42
C ASP A 517 2.71 38.04 19.67
N THR A 518 3.09 39.32 19.56
CA THR A 518 3.84 40.07 20.57
C THR A 518 2.89 41.02 21.32
N LYS A 519 2.79 40.88 22.65
CA LYS A 519 1.83 41.62 23.47
C LYS A 519 2.50 42.32 24.65
N TYR A 520 2.80 43.60 24.47
CA TYR A 520 3.35 44.48 25.50
C TYR A 520 2.23 45.07 26.39
N GLU A 521 2.24 44.80 27.70
CA GLU A 521 1.18 45.18 28.65
C GLU A 521 1.74 45.84 29.92
N THR A 522 2.15 47.11 29.85
CA THR A 522 2.59 47.84 31.06
C THR A 522 1.40 48.28 31.92
N THR A 523 1.52 48.14 33.25
CA THR A 523 0.44 48.47 34.22
C THR A 523 0.59 49.84 34.88
N GLN A 524 1.75 50.49 34.70
CA GLN A 524 1.96 51.93 34.90
C GLN A 524 2.59 52.50 33.62
N ASP A 525 2.47 53.81 33.41
CA ASP A 525 3.12 54.52 32.30
C ASP A 525 4.58 54.86 32.72
N PRO A 526 5.59 54.06 32.33
CA PRO A 526 6.87 54.03 33.00
C PRO A 526 7.90 54.90 32.26
N PHE A 527 7.55 56.17 32.03
CA PHE A 527 8.34 57.12 31.22
C PHE A 527 8.66 56.54 29.82
N ASP A 528 7.73 56.59 28.84
CA ASP A 528 8.08 56.24 27.46
C ASP A 528 9.00 57.32 26.83
N TRP A 529 10.32 57.15 26.96
CA TRP A 529 11.35 58.04 26.42
C TRP A 529 11.38 58.00 24.89
N ALA A 530 10.43 58.71 24.27
CA ALA A 530 10.29 58.96 22.83
C ALA A 530 10.00 57.71 21.96
N GLY A 531 8.88 57.04 22.24
CA GLY A 531 8.35 55.95 21.40
C GLY A 531 9.14 54.64 21.54
N THR A 532 9.80 54.46 22.68
CA THR A 532 10.54 53.23 23.02
C THR A 532 9.66 52.00 22.95
N ARG A 533 8.37 52.07 23.32
CA ARG A 533 7.46 50.92 23.24
C ARG A 533 7.30 50.36 21.81
N GLU A 534 6.89 51.19 20.85
CA GLU A 534 6.74 50.75 19.45
C GLU A 534 8.08 50.33 18.83
N ARG A 535 9.16 51.03 19.20
CA ARG A 535 10.49 50.72 18.68
C ARG A 535 10.98 49.37 19.19
N ASN A 536 10.92 49.13 20.49
CA ASN A 536 11.33 47.86 21.10
C ASN A 536 10.43 46.71 20.61
N GLN A 537 9.13 46.95 20.41
CA GLN A 537 8.25 45.95 19.78
C GLN A 537 8.71 45.62 18.36
N LYS A 538 8.97 46.62 17.50
CA LYS A 538 9.42 46.41 16.11
C LYS A 538 10.84 45.84 16.02
N GLU A 539 11.75 46.24 16.92
CA GLU A 539 13.11 45.69 17.05
C GLU A 539 13.06 44.21 17.52
N ALA A 540 12.20 43.87 18.48
CA ALA A 540 12.00 42.49 18.93
C ALA A 540 11.27 41.64 17.87
N GLU A 541 10.25 42.16 17.17
CA GLU A 541 9.58 41.49 16.06
C GLU A 541 10.53 41.24 14.89
N SER A 542 11.34 42.22 14.51
CA SER A 542 12.38 42.08 13.50
C SER A 542 13.45 41.05 13.93
N SER A 543 13.88 41.09 15.20
CA SER A 543 14.85 40.12 15.75
C SER A 543 14.29 38.70 15.80
N MET A 544 13.02 38.53 16.13
CA MET A 544 12.34 37.24 16.07
C MET A 544 12.24 36.75 14.62
N GLN A 545 11.80 37.60 13.68
CA GLN A 545 11.70 37.24 12.26
C GLN A 545 13.04 36.93 11.61
N SER A 546 14.14 37.58 12.02
CA SER A 546 15.48 37.37 11.44
C SER A 546 16.24 36.17 12.04
N HIS A 547 15.87 35.70 13.24
CA HIS A 547 16.58 34.63 13.94
C HIS A 547 15.79 33.33 14.13
N VAL A 548 14.46 33.34 13.93
CA VAL A 548 13.63 32.13 13.97
C VAL A 548 13.67 31.42 12.62
N ASP A 549 14.77 30.72 12.34
CA ASP A 549 14.92 29.94 11.12
C ASP A 549 14.13 28.62 11.18
N LEU A 550 12.89 28.70 10.72
CA LEU A 550 12.00 27.54 10.57
C LEU A 550 12.39 26.66 9.39
N SER A 551 13.21 27.14 8.46
CA SER A 551 13.80 26.29 7.41
C SER A 551 14.91 25.40 8.00
N ALA A 552 15.68 25.90 8.98
CA ALA A 552 16.59 25.08 9.77
C ALA A 552 15.83 24.09 10.66
N ILE A 553 14.75 24.50 11.35
CA ILE A 553 13.92 23.55 12.13
C ILE A 553 13.30 22.47 11.21
N GLY A 554 12.72 22.88 10.06
CA GLY A 554 12.19 21.96 9.05
C GLY A 554 13.26 21.06 8.42
N SER A 555 14.50 21.54 8.30
CA SER A 555 15.65 20.77 7.81
C SER A 555 16.20 19.81 8.87
N GLU A 556 16.25 20.19 10.15
CA GLU A 556 16.64 19.30 11.25
C GLU A 556 15.62 18.19 11.47
N LEU A 557 14.32 18.53 11.47
CA LEU A 557 13.24 17.56 11.41
C LEU A 557 13.34 16.69 10.16
N GLY A 558 13.57 17.32 9.00
CA GLY A 558 13.76 16.67 7.71
C GLY A 558 14.97 15.73 7.66
N GLN A 559 16.04 15.99 8.41
CA GLN A 559 17.24 15.15 8.51
C GLN A 559 17.06 14.02 9.53
N ALA A 560 16.53 14.34 10.73
CA ALA A 560 16.19 13.36 11.76
C ALA A 560 15.21 12.30 11.24
N LEU A 561 14.35 12.71 10.30
CA LEU A 561 13.55 11.82 9.47
C LEU A 561 14.38 11.26 8.31
N SER A 562 14.66 11.99 7.23
CA SER A 562 15.14 11.45 5.93
C SER A 562 16.31 10.45 5.97
N GLY A 563 17.33 10.65 6.82
CA GLY A 563 18.43 9.69 6.98
C GLY A 563 18.01 8.34 7.58
N SER A 564 16.80 8.29 8.14
CA SER A 564 16.20 7.17 8.86
C SER A 564 14.66 7.25 8.85
N SER A 565 14.05 7.50 7.68
CA SER A 565 12.58 7.55 7.51
C SER A 565 12.07 6.57 6.47
N LYS A 566 12.95 5.75 5.87
CA LYS A 566 12.55 4.67 4.97
C LYS A 566 12.04 3.48 5.79
N PHE A 567 10.72 3.39 5.93
CA PHE A 567 10.06 2.21 6.53
C PHE A 567 10.07 1.09 5.48
N VAL A 568 11.15 0.32 5.42
CA VAL A 568 11.28 -0.81 4.48
C VAL A 568 10.57 -2.03 5.06
N PHE A 569 9.56 -2.52 4.35
CA PHE A 569 8.90 -3.79 4.69
C PHE A 569 9.81 -4.97 4.33
N PRO A 570 10.15 -5.88 5.27
CA PRO A 570 11.08 -6.99 5.02
C PRO A 570 10.49 -8.13 4.15
N GLY A 571 9.51 -7.86 3.29
CA GLY A 571 8.92 -8.80 2.34
C GLY A 571 9.66 -8.92 1.01
N GLY A 572 10.93 -8.55 0.95
CA GLY A 572 11.81 -8.78 -0.20
C GLY A 572 11.41 -8.07 -1.50
N GLY A 573 10.83 -6.86 -1.42
CA GLY A 573 10.51 -6.05 -2.61
C GLY A 573 9.46 -6.64 -3.56
N VAL A 574 8.74 -7.70 -3.17
CA VAL A 574 7.64 -8.30 -3.96
C VAL A 574 6.35 -7.47 -3.88
N PHE A 575 6.21 -6.67 -2.81
CA PHE A 575 5.10 -5.75 -2.60
C PHE A 575 5.60 -4.31 -2.51
N ALA A 576 5.01 -3.42 -3.30
CA ALA A 576 5.08 -2.00 -3.09
C ALA A 576 4.10 -1.60 -1.98
N LEU A 577 4.55 -0.72 -1.09
CA LEU A 577 3.68 0.00 -0.17
C LEU A 577 2.91 1.07 -0.95
N LYS A 578 1.60 1.22 -0.70
CA LYS A 578 0.78 2.33 -1.22
C LYS A 578 -0.24 2.79 -0.17
N SER A 579 -0.82 3.96 -0.40
CA SER A 579 -1.95 4.52 0.38
C SER A 579 -1.81 4.40 1.91
N PRO A 580 -0.73 4.92 2.52
CA PRO A 580 -0.59 4.94 3.97
C PRO A 580 -1.68 5.81 4.62
N ALA A 581 -2.36 5.31 5.65
CA ALA A 581 -3.41 6.06 6.34
C ALA A 581 -3.51 5.70 7.83
N PHE A 582 -3.68 6.70 8.70
CA PHE A 582 -3.95 6.49 10.11
C PHE A 582 -5.40 6.03 10.35
N ASN A 583 -5.60 5.05 11.23
CA ASN A 583 -6.93 4.72 11.74
C ASN A 583 -7.30 5.60 12.96
N ASN A 584 -8.51 5.42 13.50
CA ASN A 584 -8.96 6.13 14.70
C ASN A 584 -8.06 5.95 15.93
N THR A 585 -7.37 4.81 16.08
CA THR A 585 -6.46 4.53 17.20
C THR A 585 -5.04 5.04 17.00
N GLY A 586 -4.67 5.53 15.81
CA GLY A 586 -3.34 6.04 15.47
C GLY A 586 -2.37 4.98 14.97
N ASP A 587 -2.87 3.77 14.73
CA ASP A 587 -2.14 2.73 14.00
C ASP A 587 -2.11 3.10 12.50
N LEU A 588 -1.02 2.77 11.83
CA LEU A 588 -0.81 3.08 10.42
C LEU A 588 -1.16 1.87 9.55
N LEU A 589 -2.23 2.00 8.77
CA LEU A 589 -2.60 1.09 7.71
C LEU A 589 -1.82 1.43 6.43
N VAL A 590 -1.40 0.41 5.69
CA VAL A 590 -0.67 0.53 4.42
C VAL A 590 -1.19 -0.55 3.47
N GLU A 591 -1.46 -0.19 2.22
CA GLU A 591 -1.78 -1.18 1.18
C GLU A 591 -0.50 -1.89 0.71
N LEU A 592 -0.57 -3.21 0.54
CA LEU A 592 0.47 -3.99 -0.11
C LEU A 592 -0.04 -4.41 -1.49
N ARG A 593 0.57 -3.89 -2.54
CA ARG A 593 0.26 -4.23 -3.93
C ARG A 593 1.50 -4.86 -4.55
N TYR A 594 1.34 -5.96 -5.29
CA TYR A 594 2.48 -6.61 -5.94
C TYR A 594 3.25 -5.61 -6.79
N THR A 595 4.58 -5.57 -6.65
CA THR A 595 5.41 -4.95 -7.67
C THR A 595 5.21 -5.76 -8.94
N SER A 596 4.55 -5.17 -9.94
CA SER A 596 4.88 -5.54 -11.31
C SER A 596 6.39 -5.39 -11.45
N LYS A 597 7.09 -6.48 -11.78
CA LYS A 597 8.34 -6.29 -12.51
C LYS A 597 7.98 -5.41 -13.71
N PRO A 598 8.73 -4.35 -14.02
CA PRO A 598 8.63 -3.72 -15.31
C PRO A 598 8.66 -4.82 -16.37
N ILE A 599 7.70 -4.78 -17.30
CA ILE A 599 7.88 -5.54 -18.53
C ILE A 599 8.99 -4.77 -19.24
N ASN A 600 10.22 -5.28 -19.14
CA ASN A 600 11.33 -4.82 -19.95
C ASN A 600 10.96 -5.14 -21.40
N ILE A 601 10.41 -4.15 -22.11
CA ILE A 601 10.16 -4.20 -23.56
C ILE A 601 11.50 -3.91 -24.27
N ASP A 602 12.49 -4.76 -23.93
CA ASP A 602 13.73 -4.94 -24.67
C ASP A 602 13.53 -5.96 -25.82
N ASP A 603 12.39 -6.68 -25.81
CA ASP A 603 11.92 -7.55 -26.89
C ASP A 603 11.00 -6.76 -27.84
N ASP A 604 11.22 -6.92 -29.15
CA ASP A 604 10.47 -6.25 -30.21
C ASP A 604 9.03 -6.79 -30.35
N PHE A 605 8.05 -5.94 -30.69
CA PHE A 605 6.63 -6.34 -30.77
C PHE A 605 5.91 -5.81 -32.03
N THR A 606 4.81 -6.45 -32.42
CA THR A 606 3.89 -5.93 -33.44
C THR A 606 2.58 -5.44 -32.82
N LEU A 607 1.86 -4.57 -33.52
CA LEU A 607 0.58 -4.02 -33.08
C LEU A 607 -0.56 -4.58 -33.94
N GLN A 608 -1.34 -5.49 -33.37
CA GLN A 608 -2.62 -5.99 -33.92
C GLN A 608 -3.76 -5.03 -33.53
N ILE A 609 -4.90 -5.14 -34.21
CA ILE A 609 -6.12 -4.35 -33.94
C ILE A 609 -7.33 -5.28 -33.94
N LEU A 610 -8.01 -5.32 -32.80
CA LEU A 610 -9.30 -5.94 -32.56
C LEU A 610 -10.39 -4.86 -32.57
N ALA A 611 -11.08 -4.73 -33.69
CA ALA A 611 -12.36 -4.03 -33.72
C ALA A 611 -13.47 -4.97 -33.22
N LYS A 612 -14.54 -4.42 -32.64
CA LYS A 612 -15.72 -5.21 -32.24
C LYS A 612 -16.67 -5.53 -33.40
N ASP A 613 -16.52 -4.86 -34.53
CA ASP A 613 -17.41 -5.03 -35.68
C ASP A 613 -16.90 -6.07 -36.68
N LYS A 614 -17.83 -6.79 -37.30
CA LYS A 614 -17.55 -8.10 -37.93
C LYS A 614 -16.67 -8.06 -39.17
N ASP A 615 -16.53 -6.89 -39.79
CA ASP A 615 -15.81 -6.73 -41.06
C ASP A 615 -14.32 -6.40 -40.88
N PHE A 616 -13.87 -6.10 -39.65
CA PHE A 616 -12.49 -5.75 -39.31
C PHE A 616 -11.79 -6.87 -38.49
N ASN A 617 -11.65 -8.06 -39.09
CA ASN A 617 -11.01 -9.20 -38.43
C ASN A 617 -9.47 -9.11 -38.50
N LEU A 618 -8.82 -9.01 -37.33
CA LEU A 618 -7.40 -9.29 -37.11
C LEU A 618 -6.43 -8.59 -38.08
N HIS A 619 -6.49 -7.26 -38.12
CA HIS A 619 -5.50 -6.46 -38.84
C HIS A 619 -4.29 -6.12 -37.97
N TYR A 620 -3.13 -5.95 -38.59
CA TYR A 620 -1.90 -5.45 -37.97
C TYR A 620 -1.57 -4.06 -38.51
N LEU A 621 -0.82 -3.28 -37.73
CA LEU A 621 -0.41 -1.93 -38.06
C LEU A 621 0.92 -1.93 -38.85
N LYS A 622 0.93 -1.22 -39.99
CA LYS A 622 2.12 -1.01 -40.83
C LYS A 622 2.28 0.47 -41.12
N ILE A 623 3.44 1.05 -40.85
CA ILE A 623 3.79 2.40 -41.32
C ILE A 623 4.29 2.29 -42.76
N ALA A 624 3.83 3.16 -43.65
CA ALA A 624 4.41 3.26 -44.98
C ALA A 624 5.90 3.67 -44.91
N LYS A 625 6.72 3.31 -45.89
CA LYS A 625 8.14 3.68 -45.96
C LYS A 625 8.35 5.01 -46.69
N ASP A 626 7.27 5.78 -46.83
CA ASP A 626 7.04 6.69 -47.95
C ASP A 626 7.21 8.14 -47.49
N GLY A 627 8.22 8.38 -46.64
CA GLY A 627 8.59 9.70 -46.10
C GLY A 627 8.12 9.98 -44.66
N GLU A 628 8.49 11.15 -44.17
CA GLU A 628 7.94 11.75 -42.94
C GLU A 628 6.43 11.99 -43.09
N GLY A 629 5.67 11.90 -41.99
CA GLY A 629 4.22 12.09 -42.04
C GLY A 629 3.42 10.89 -42.58
N SER A 630 4.09 9.78 -42.93
CA SER A 630 3.43 8.54 -43.40
C SER A 630 2.33 8.08 -42.44
N PRO A 631 1.05 8.01 -42.86
CA PRO A 631 -0.03 7.49 -42.02
C PRO A 631 0.13 5.98 -41.84
N ALA A 632 -0.31 5.48 -40.69
CA ALA A 632 -0.34 4.06 -40.42
C ALA A 632 -1.47 3.36 -41.21
N GLN A 633 -1.18 2.17 -41.75
CA GLN A 633 -2.06 1.38 -42.60
C GLN A 633 -2.37 0.03 -41.95
N PHE A 634 -3.58 -0.48 -42.20
CA PHE A 634 -3.98 -1.83 -41.79
C PHE A 634 -3.47 -2.87 -42.80
N VAL A 635 -2.88 -3.96 -42.33
CA VAL A 635 -2.51 -5.14 -43.13
C VAL A 635 -3.09 -6.42 -42.52
N ALA A 636 -3.26 -7.47 -43.31
CA ALA A 636 -3.90 -8.73 -42.88
C ALA A 636 -2.92 -9.85 -42.46
N ASP A 637 -1.61 -9.57 -42.47
CA ASP A 637 -0.54 -10.52 -42.16
C ASP A 637 0.50 -9.85 -41.25
N GLU A 638 0.82 -10.50 -40.14
CA GLU A 638 1.83 -10.11 -39.16
C GLU A 638 3.19 -9.80 -39.82
N LYS A 639 3.55 -10.57 -40.85
CA LYS A 639 4.81 -10.41 -41.61
C LYS A 639 4.87 -9.13 -42.45
N GLN A 640 3.74 -8.42 -42.56
CA GLN A 640 3.65 -7.13 -43.24
C GLN A 640 3.56 -5.97 -42.26
N ALA A 641 3.41 -6.23 -40.95
CA ALA A 641 3.33 -5.22 -39.92
C ALA A 641 4.65 -4.45 -39.78
N THR A 642 4.57 -3.26 -39.19
CA THR A 642 5.75 -2.61 -38.62
C THR A 642 6.06 -3.26 -37.27
N MET A 643 7.35 -3.49 -37.02
CA MET A 643 7.86 -3.94 -35.73
C MET A 643 8.21 -2.71 -34.88
N PHE A 644 7.92 -2.76 -33.59
CA PHE A 644 7.94 -1.62 -32.67
C PHE A 644 8.78 -1.91 -31.42
N THR A 645 9.29 -0.84 -30.83
CA THR A 645 10.01 -0.78 -29.56
C THR A 645 9.50 0.39 -28.72
N LEU A 646 9.79 0.40 -27.41
CA LEU A 646 9.63 1.60 -26.59
C LEU A 646 10.98 2.24 -26.30
N ASP A 647 11.05 3.57 -26.36
CA ASP A 647 12.26 4.34 -26.08
C ASP A 647 11.92 5.60 -25.27
N ASP A 648 12.38 5.68 -24.02
CA ASP A 648 11.97 6.67 -23.01
C ASP A 648 10.45 6.84 -22.91
N GLY A 649 9.72 5.72 -22.94
CA GLY A 649 8.26 5.67 -22.89
C GLY A 649 7.55 6.00 -24.22
N ASN A 650 8.27 6.24 -25.32
CA ASN A 650 7.69 6.61 -26.61
C ASN A 650 7.63 5.40 -27.55
N LEU A 651 6.52 5.24 -28.29
CA LEU A 651 6.39 4.22 -29.33
C LEU A 651 7.30 4.55 -30.52
N CYS A 652 8.21 3.64 -30.85
CA CYS A 652 9.22 3.80 -31.89
C CYS A 652 9.14 2.66 -32.90
N GLU A 653 9.16 2.99 -34.20
CA GLU A 653 9.41 2.02 -35.27
C GLU A 653 10.80 1.38 -35.10
N GLN A 654 10.92 0.07 -35.28
CA GLN A 654 12.20 -0.62 -35.38
C GLN A 654 12.54 -0.85 -36.86
N LEU A 655 13.78 -0.50 -37.25
CA LEU A 655 14.26 -0.67 -38.62
C LEU A 655 14.94 -2.04 -38.79
N SER A 656 14.90 -2.56 -40.02
CA SER A 656 15.40 -3.89 -40.38
C SER A 656 16.92 -4.09 -40.27
N ASP A 657 17.66 -3.07 -39.81
CA ASP A 657 19.09 -3.11 -39.49
C ASP A 657 19.35 -3.03 -37.97
N GLY A 658 18.30 -3.16 -37.14
CA GLY A 658 18.35 -3.09 -35.68
C GLY A 658 18.43 -1.66 -35.13
N LYS A 659 18.35 -0.61 -35.97
CA LYS A 659 18.29 0.77 -35.49
C LYS A 659 16.87 1.19 -35.15
N ARG A 660 16.75 2.15 -34.23
CA ARG A 660 15.51 2.85 -33.89
C ARG A 660 15.13 3.80 -35.03
N GLY A 661 13.88 3.73 -35.46
CA GLY A 661 13.29 4.52 -36.54
C GLY A 661 12.48 5.71 -36.02
N ARG A 662 11.34 5.95 -36.66
CA ARG A 662 10.46 7.10 -36.38
C ARG A 662 9.75 6.98 -35.02
N LYS A 663 9.58 8.09 -34.31
CA LYS A 663 8.76 8.18 -33.07
C LYS A 663 7.32 8.60 -33.38
N ALA A 664 6.36 8.09 -32.62
CA ALA A 664 4.95 8.48 -32.75
C ALA A 664 4.67 9.88 -32.18
N THR A 665 3.89 10.68 -32.90
CA THR A 665 3.32 11.97 -32.44
C THR A 665 1.84 12.07 -32.82
N ILE A 666 1.12 12.98 -32.18
CA ILE A 666 -0.28 13.32 -32.49
C ILE A 666 -0.36 14.82 -32.82
N PRO A 667 -0.91 15.22 -33.98
CA PRO A 667 -0.92 16.62 -34.41
C PRO A 667 -1.88 17.47 -33.57
N GLU A 668 -1.47 18.69 -33.20
CA GLU A 668 -2.20 19.55 -32.25
C GLU A 668 -3.65 19.88 -32.62
N ASN A 669 -3.97 19.92 -33.92
CA ASN A 669 -5.21 20.53 -34.43
C ASN A 669 -6.18 19.52 -35.09
N GLY A 670 -5.97 18.22 -34.91
CA GLY A 670 -6.80 17.18 -35.54
C GLY A 670 -8.08 16.85 -34.77
N THR A 671 -9.25 17.04 -35.39
CA THR A 671 -10.47 16.29 -35.02
C THR A 671 -10.38 14.82 -35.42
N ASP A 672 -9.47 14.50 -36.36
CA ASP A 672 -9.23 13.15 -36.87
C ASP A 672 -8.02 12.53 -36.16
N GLN A 673 -8.24 11.46 -35.38
CA GLN A 673 -7.22 10.82 -34.53
C GLN A 673 -6.23 9.94 -35.33
N THR A 674 -5.45 10.56 -36.22
CA THR A 674 -4.42 9.85 -37.00
C THR A 674 -3.09 9.83 -36.26
N LEU A 675 -2.54 8.63 -36.01
CA LEU A 675 -1.16 8.46 -35.53
C LEU A 675 -0.17 8.80 -36.66
N ILE A 676 0.76 9.71 -36.38
CA ILE A 676 1.79 10.17 -37.32
C ILE A 676 3.17 9.80 -36.76
N PHE A 677 4.13 9.51 -37.65
CA PHE A 677 5.49 9.09 -37.27
C PHE A 677 6.55 10.02 -37.88
N ALA A 678 7.34 10.66 -37.02
CA ALA A 678 8.33 11.69 -37.36
C ALA A 678 9.78 11.17 -37.35
N SER A 679 10.66 11.75 -38.18
CA SER A 679 12.07 11.34 -38.28
C SER A 679 12.91 11.82 -37.08
N PRO A 680 13.85 11.01 -36.56
CA PRO A 680 14.80 11.43 -35.52
C PRO A 680 15.76 12.57 -35.91
N SER A 681 15.79 12.99 -37.19
CA SER A 681 16.78 13.94 -37.72
C SER A 681 16.29 15.39 -37.88
N ALA A 682 15.01 15.68 -37.67
CA ALA A 682 14.42 17.00 -37.90
C ALA A 682 14.61 17.94 -36.69
N ALA A 683 15.83 18.49 -36.53
CA ALA A 683 16.20 19.36 -35.41
C ALA A 683 15.60 20.79 -35.50
N LYS A 684 14.28 20.89 -35.33
CA LYS A 684 13.49 22.07 -34.92
C LYS A 684 12.05 21.62 -34.67
N GLU A 685 11.68 21.49 -33.40
CA GLU A 685 10.35 21.03 -32.98
C GLU A 685 9.24 21.96 -33.50
N PRO A 686 8.26 21.45 -34.27
CA PRO A 686 6.92 22.01 -34.31
C PRO A 686 6.22 21.79 -32.95
N ALA A 687 5.13 22.52 -32.69
CA ALA A 687 4.24 22.21 -31.58
C ALA A 687 3.36 21.00 -31.96
N ASP A 688 3.91 19.80 -31.84
CA ASP A 688 3.18 18.52 -31.96
C ASP A 688 3.13 17.83 -30.59
N LYS A 689 2.01 17.17 -30.28
CA LYS A 689 1.82 16.54 -28.97
C LYS A 689 2.54 15.21 -28.87
N LYS A 690 3.26 15.04 -27.76
CA LYS A 690 4.04 13.84 -27.44
C LYS A 690 3.12 12.78 -26.83
N LEU A 691 3.05 11.61 -27.46
CA LEU A 691 2.33 10.45 -26.94
C LEU A 691 3.27 9.58 -26.10
N GLU A 692 3.11 9.64 -24.79
CA GLU A 692 3.94 8.92 -23.81
C GLU A 692 3.20 7.71 -23.24
N PHE A 693 3.93 6.64 -22.93
CA PHE A 693 3.42 5.43 -22.29
C PHE A 693 4.18 5.14 -20.98
N SER A 694 3.46 4.67 -19.97
CA SER A 694 4.01 4.28 -18.67
C SER A 694 3.40 2.96 -18.17
N THR A 695 4.18 2.16 -17.45
CA THR A 695 3.75 0.89 -16.85
C THR A 695 3.65 1.03 -15.34
N THR A 696 2.44 0.91 -14.79
CA THR A 696 2.21 0.93 -13.34
C THR A 696 1.33 -0.25 -12.91
N GLY A 697 1.97 -1.33 -12.44
CA GLY A 697 1.27 -2.58 -12.14
C GLY A 697 1.03 -3.41 -13.41
N SER A 698 -0.13 -4.07 -13.48
CA SER A 698 -0.63 -4.75 -14.69
C SER A 698 -1.40 -3.82 -15.63
N ALA A 699 -1.38 -2.51 -15.37
CA ALA A 699 -1.94 -1.49 -16.23
C ALA A 699 -0.79 -0.73 -16.91
N PHE A 700 -0.94 -0.53 -18.22
CA PHE A 700 -0.26 0.55 -18.90
C PHE A 700 -1.17 1.77 -18.83
N ALA A 701 -0.58 2.96 -18.87
CA ALA A 701 -1.28 4.21 -19.08
C ALA A 701 -0.59 4.98 -20.21
N TYR A 702 -1.33 5.82 -20.94
CA TYR A 702 -0.74 6.77 -21.87
C TYR A 702 -1.07 8.20 -21.48
N SER A 703 -0.23 9.15 -21.92
CA SER A 703 -0.44 10.59 -21.71
C SER A 703 -0.14 11.38 -22.98
N LEU A 704 -0.73 12.57 -23.05
CA LEU A 704 -0.40 13.62 -24.02
C LEU A 704 0.29 14.73 -23.23
N ASP A 705 1.58 14.96 -23.52
CA ASP A 705 2.39 16.02 -22.90
C ASP A 705 2.40 16.01 -21.34
N MET A 706 2.32 14.83 -20.72
CA MET A 706 2.12 14.60 -19.27
C MET A 706 0.85 15.23 -18.65
N GLN A 707 -0.11 15.74 -19.43
CA GLN A 707 -1.23 16.54 -18.90
C GLN A 707 -2.31 15.69 -18.21
N ASP A 708 -2.66 14.55 -18.78
CA ASP A 708 -3.64 13.58 -18.23
C ASP A 708 -3.17 12.14 -18.51
N TRP A 709 -3.40 11.20 -17.58
CA TRP A 709 -3.00 9.79 -17.72
C TRP A 709 -4.21 8.85 -17.90
N PHE A 710 -4.27 8.19 -19.06
CA PHE A 710 -5.40 7.36 -19.48
C PHE A 710 -5.14 5.87 -19.24
N ASN A 711 -5.77 5.31 -18.21
CA ASN A 711 -5.65 3.90 -17.78
C ASN A 711 -6.46 2.90 -18.65
N ASN A 712 -6.60 3.16 -19.95
CA ASN A 712 -7.45 2.37 -20.86
C ASN A 712 -6.73 1.17 -21.49
N LEU A 713 -5.54 0.79 -21.00
CA LEU A 713 -4.83 -0.41 -21.43
C LEU A 713 -5.07 -1.60 -20.49
N ARG A 714 -5.10 -2.81 -21.05
CA ARG A 714 -5.32 -4.06 -20.31
C ARG A 714 -4.34 -5.13 -20.76
N VAL A 715 -3.56 -5.69 -19.83
CA VAL A 715 -2.87 -6.96 -20.11
C VAL A 715 -3.89 -8.08 -20.01
N ASN A 716 -4.19 -8.76 -21.13
CA ASN A 716 -5.14 -9.89 -21.13
C ASN A 716 -4.50 -11.18 -20.61
N ASP A 717 -5.31 -12.23 -20.42
CA ASP A 717 -4.91 -13.49 -19.77
C ASP A 717 -3.74 -14.24 -20.46
N LYS A 718 -3.37 -13.84 -21.69
CA LYS A 718 -2.21 -14.38 -22.43
C LYS A 718 -0.91 -13.58 -22.22
N GLY A 719 -0.97 -12.42 -21.56
CA GLY A 719 0.16 -11.49 -21.41
C GLY A 719 0.23 -10.40 -22.48
N LEU A 720 -0.80 -10.24 -23.31
CA LEU A 720 -0.81 -9.34 -24.46
C LEU A 720 -1.45 -7.99 -24.06
N VAL A 721 -0.88 -6.87 -24.50
CA VAL A 721 -1.30 -5.52 -24.06
C VAL A 721 -2.35 -4.95 -25.00
N GLU A 722 -3.61 -4.98 -24.58
CA GLU A 722 -4.72 -4.30 -25.29
C GLU A 722 -4.70 -2.80 -24.99
N ILE A 723 -4.84 -1.96 -26.03
CA ILE A 723 -4.92 -0.49 -25.95
C ILE A 723 -6.31 -0.07 -26.42
N MET A 724 -7.21 0.37 -25.54
CA MET A 724 -8.54 0.83 -25.96
C MET A 724 -8.54 2.33 -26.26
N PHE A 725 -8.97 2.70 -27.47
CA PHE A 725 -9.07 4.07 -27.95
C PHE A 725 -10.28 4.24 -28.89
N THR A 726 -10.74 5.47 -29.03
CA THR A 726 -12.08 5.78 -29.58
C THR A 726 -11.91 6.78 -30.72
N LEU A 727 -11.54 6.27 -31.91
CA LEU A 727 -11.22 7.07 -33.10
C LEU A 727 -12.38 7.96 -33.55
N ASP A 728 -13.62 7.50 -33.36
CA ASP A 728 -14.84 8.26 -33.60
C ASP A 728 -15.81 8.12 -32.39
N PRO A 729 -16.79 9.02 -32.20
CA PRO A 729 -17.66 9.02 -31.02
C PRO A 729 -18.58 7.79 -30.86
N THR A 730 -18.63 6.90 -31.85
CA THR A 730 -19.50 5.71 -31.91
C THR A 730 -18.74 4.38 -31.91
N THR A 731 -17.45 4.36 -32.28
CA THR A 731 -16.66 3.11 -32.41
C THR A 731 -15.46 3.06 -31.47
N THR A 732 -15.44 2.06 -30.58
CA THR A 732 -14.25 1.74 -29.76
C THR A 732 -13.40 0.68 -30.44
N TYR A 733 -12.12 0.99 -30.63
CA TYR A 733 -11.10 0.09 -31.16
C TYR A 733 -10.19 -0.39 -30.03
N ALA A 734 -9.74 -1.64 -30.10
CA ALA A 734 -8.64 -2.12 -29.27
C ALA A 734 -7.43 -2.42 -30.16
N LEU A 735 -6.33 -1.70 -29.97
CA LEU A 735 -5.01 -2.18 -30.39
C LEU A 735 -4.63 -3.36 -29.47
N GLN A 736 -3.71 -4.21 -29.90
CA GLN A 736 -3.17 -5.31 -29.10
C GLN A 736 -1.70 -5.53 -29.46
N ALA A 737 -0.80 -5.32 -28.50
CA ALA A 737 0.61 -5.65 -28.68
C ALA A 737 0.83 -7.17 -28.63
N ILE A 738 1.60 -7.68 -29.59
CA ILE A 738 1.99 -9.08 -29.72
C ILE A 738 3.52 -9.17 -29.68
N TYR A 739 4.00 -9.89 -28.66
CA TYR A 739 5.38 -10.32 -28.44
C TYR A 739 5.53 -11.81 -28.82
#